data_AF-A0A8H4W4W5-F1
#
_entry.id   AF-A0A8H4W4W5-F1
#
_cell.length_a   1.000
_cell.length_b   1.000
_cell.length_c   1.000
_cell.angle_alpha   90.00
_cell.angle_beta   90.00
_cell.angle_gamma   90.00
#
_symmetry.space_group_name_H-M   'P 1'
#
loop_
_entity.id
_entity.type
_entity.pdbx_description
1 polymer ?
#
loop_
_entity_poly.entity_id
_entity_poly.type
_entity_poly.pdbx_seq_one_letter_code
_entity_poly.pdbx_strand_id
1 'polypeptide(L)'
;MGESSTPLAAQDSFIGSIDQGTTSTRFLIFNKDGEPITSHQIEFKQIYPHPGWHEHDPLEIISSIEECIEGAVKSFEQQGHSSKAIKAVGITNQRETTVLKSRLGADKLQNLCGLPLSTYPSVGKLLWLIENEPKVVEAYENGRLAFGTIDAWVVYKLNGGPKKNVHVTDPTNASRSMFMNIHTLKYDEQLLDFFRFDMKKLHLPRIVRSSHPTEYGTLSTGILSGVPIAGCLGDQSAALVGQKGFSPGRAKNTYGTGCFLLYNVGDKPVISSHGLLSTVAYDFDGTPQYALEGSIAVAGSSIKFLQNNFGFIGSSSQISQLAETVPDNGGCTFVTAFSGLFAPYWIDDARGTIFGITAYTQKGHIARATLEATCFQTKAILDSMQKDSGHALAELAVDGADLIGIPVERPRMLETTALGAAIAAGFAVSVWENFEQLKNVNTAGITTFMPKIAPKEREQRLAKWQKAVEMCKGWAEGLSKVIIAMHSSLILSLLLALSSATTTDDSNTTAKTIIPKDCFSSQSKFDTYFDYLYPWGSDHNGAARMDKAHVSLSDSHLTLTAEPVKGQPDASHGGKAIPIHYLSGAVHAKEHFTVASKGGFDFSGEFQATTTKGTWPAFWLTAVKGWPPEIDMAEWKGSGKISFNTFDTSDKVAAKDVTYENPGEWHKIRAELRADGSDVKVKFYLNDDLVTTQTGKGYVGQALYLIINLQMEGSSGSPGPTKDTTYSARNLEILSYNP
;
A
#
# COMPACT_ATOMS: atom_id res chain seq x y z
N MET A 1 41.21 59.19 -29.35
CA MET A 1 41.69 58.11 -28.46
C MET A 1 40.59 57.06 -28.45
N GLY A 2 40.90 55.81 -28.76
CA GLY A 2 39.89 54.75 -28.90
C GLY A 2 39.71 53.98 -27.58
N GLU A 3 38.46 53.67 -27.26
CA GLU A 3 38.09 52.80 -26.14
C GLU A 3 38.42 51.34 -26.47
N SER A 4 38.97 50.60 -25.49
CA SER A 4 39.13 49.15 -25.59
C SER A 4 37.92 48.45 -24.99
N SER A 5 37.07 47.87 -25.83
CA SER A 5 35.94 47.05 -25.40
C SER A 5 36.42 45.73 -24.75
N THR A 6 36.15 45.55 -23.46
CA THR A 6 36.29 44.26 -22.77
C THR A 6 35.32 43.22 -23.38
N PRO A 7 35.69 41.92 -23.49
CA PRO A 7 34.79 40.91 -24.03
C PRO A 7 33.54 40.74 -23.13
N LEU A 8 32.38 40.53 -23.75
CA LEU A 8 31.20 40.06 -23.03
C LEU A 8 31.52 38.70 -22.36
N ALA A 9 31.30 38.62 -21.04
CA ALA A 9 31.43 37.37 -20.31
C ALA A 9 30.47 36.32 -20.88
N ALA A 10 30.91 35.05 -20.90
CA ALA A 10 30.05 33.94 -21.30
C ALA A 10 28.79 33.93 -20.42
N GLN A 11 27.63 33.71 -21.03
CA GLN A 11 26.35 33.80 -20.35
C GLN A 11 26.13 32.55 -19.49
N ASP A 12 26.60 32.59 -18.24
CA ASP A 12 26.52 31.46 -17.31
C ASP A 12 25.09 30.92 -17.23
N SER A 13 24.98 29.60 -17.31
CA SER A 13 23.72 28.87 -17.36
C SER A 13 23.55 28.06 -16.09
N PHE A 14 22.36 28.14 -15.50
CA PHE A 14 22.05 27.59 -14.18
C PHE A 14 20.87 26.63 -14.27
N ILE A 15 20.75 25.73 -13.28
CA ILE A 15 19.65 24.76 -13.19
C ILE A 15 19.01 24.85 -11.81
N GLY A 16 17.69 24.92 -11.75
CA GLY A 16 16.93 24.85 -10.50
C GLY A 16 16.66 23.39 -10.10
N SER A 17 16.44 23.14 -8.81
CA SER A 17 15.98 21.84 -8.33
C SER A 17 15.05 22.00 -7.13
N ILE A 18 13.88 21.37 -7.23
CA ILE A 18 12.90 21.22 -6.15
C ILE A 18 13.21 19.90 -5.44
N ASP A 19 13.40 19.93 -4.12
CA ASP A 19 13.53 18.74 -3.28
C ASP A 19 12.38 18.65 -2.29
N GLN A 20 11.46 17.71 -2.51
CA GLN A 20 10.25 17.50 -1.72
C GLN A 20 10.47 16.32 -0.76
N GLY A 21 11.14 16.59 0.36
CA GLY A 21 11.41 15.59 1.39
C GLY A 21 10.23 15.40 2.35
N THR A 22 10.27 14.32 3.15
CA THR A 22 9.23 13.97 4.13
C THR A 22 8.87 15.09 5.11
N THR A 23 9.85 15.88 5.54
CA THR A 23 9.68 16.89 6.61
C THR A 23 9.80 18.34 6.12
N SER A 24 10.27 18.55 4.89
CA SER A 24 10.56 19.88 4.38
C SER A 24 10.67 19.90 2.86
N THR A 25 10.26 21.01 2.28
CA THR A 25 10.48 21.34 0.87
C THR A 25 11.71 22.23 0.75
N ARG A 26 12.48 22.07 -0.33
CA ARG A 26 13.62 22.92 -0.68
C ARG A 26 13.58 23.32 -2.15
N PHE A 27 14.14 24.47 -2.47
CA PHE A 27 14.52 24.82 -3.84
C PHE A 27 15.95 25.36 -3.88
N LEU A 28 16.76 24.87 -4.82
CA LEU A 28 18.17 25.19 -4.97
C LEU A 28 18.48 25.60 -6.42
N ILE A 29 19.48 26.46 -6.61
CA ILE A 29 19.94 26.90 -7.94
C ILE A 29 21.43 26.59 -8.06
N PHE A 30 21.79 25.78 -9.06
CA PHE A 30 23.15 25.29 -9.30
C PHE A 30 23.81 25.92 -10.53
N ASN A 31 25.13 26.11 -10.48
CA ASN A 31 25.95 26.39 -11.66
C ASN A 31 26.33 25.10 -12.43
N LYS A 32 27.01 25.26 -13.57
CA LYS A 32 27.52 24.17 -14.42
C LYS A 32 28.54 23.22 -13.75
N ASP A 33 29.11 23.64 -12.63
CA ASP A 33 30.13 22.89 -11.87
C ASP A 33 29.49 22.09 -10.71
N GLY A 34 28.16 22.18 -10.58
CA GLY A 34 27.34 21.48 -9.59
C GLY A 34 27.30 22.15 -8.21
N GLU A 35 27.70 23.41 -8.12
CA GLU A 35 27.73 24.17 -6.87
C GLU A 35 26.40 24.94 -6.66
N PRO A 36 25.77 24.84 -5.48
CA PRO A 36 24.57 25.62 -5.17
C PRO A 36 24.95 27.08 -4.91
N ILE A 37 24.42 27.98 -5.75
CA ILE A 37 24.58 29.44 -5.61
C ILE A 37 23.65 29.99 -4.52
N THR A 38 22.46 29.39 -4.39
CA THR A 38 21.53 29.71 -3.31
C THR A 38 20.50 28.59 -3.12
N SER A 39 19.83 28.61 -1.96
CA SER A 39 18.83 27.64 -1.55
C SER A 39 17.80 28.30 -0.63
N HIS A 40 16.55 27.84 -0.71
CA HIS A 40 15.52 28.11 0.29
C HIS A 40 14.92 26.79 0.79
N GLN A 41 14.54 26.72 2.07
CA GLN A 41 13.94 25.54 2.69
C GLN A 41 12.80 25.97 3.62
N ILE A 42 11.69 25.24 3.57
CA ILE A 42 10.53 25.41 4.44
C ILE A 42 10.13 24.03 5.00
N GLU A 43 9.93 23.94 6.32
CA GLU A 43 9.30 22.76 6.95
C GLU A 43 7.78 22.87 6.84
N PHE A 44 7.11 21.76 6.52
CA PHE A 44 5.65 21.70 6.40
C PHE A 44 5.06 20.66 7.36
N LYS A 45 3.77 20.80 7.66
CA LYS A 45 3.09 20.06 8.72
C LYS A 45 3.10 18.55 8.50
N GLN A 46 3.44 17.84 9.56
CA GLN A 46 3.37 16.38 9.62
C GLN A 46 2.05 16.01 10.30
N ILE A 47 1.17 15.29 9.61
CA ILE A 47 -0.16 14.92 10.11
C ILE A 47 -0.12 13.46 10.57
N TYR A 48 -0.51 13.22 11.83
CA TYR A 48 -0.55 11.89 12.44
C TYR A 48 -1.94 11.68 13.07
N PRO A 49 -2.99 11.29 12.30
CA PRO A 49 -4.34 11.14 12.83
C PRO A 49 -4.43 10.04 13.90
N HIS A 50 -3.66 8.96 13.70
CA HIS A 50 -3.59 7.79 14.57
C HIS A 50 -2.13 7.29 14.69
N PRO A 51 -1.78 6.54 15.74
CA PRO A 51 -0.45 5.93 15.86
C PRO A 51 -0.10 5.05 14.65
N GLY A 52 1.02 5.33 14.01
CA GLY A 52 1.48 4.63 12.80
C GLY A 52 0.93 5.16 11.47
N TRP A 53 0.04 6.15 11.49
CA TRP A 53 -0.44 6.84 10.29
C TRP A 53 0.38 8.11 10.07
N HIS A 54 0.73 8.42 8.81
CA HIS A 54 1.52 9.60 8.45
C HIS A 54 0.97 10.18 7.15
N GLU A 55 0.47 11.41 7.22
CA GLU A 55 -0.21 12.14 6.14
C GLU A 55 0.38 13.55 5.96
N HIS A 56 0.17 14.12 4.78
CA HIS A 56 0.54 15.50 4.41
C HIS A 56 -0.59 16.14 3.60
N ASP A 57 -0.79 17.45 3.72
CA ASP A 57 -1.73 18.18 2.86
C ASP A 57 -1.08 18.43 1.47
N PRO A 58 -1.66 17.94 0.36
CA PRO A 58 -1.09 18.10 -0.98
C PRO A 58 -1.08 19.56 -1.48
N LEU A 59 -1.85 20.47 -0.88
CA LEU A 59 -1.81 21.90 -1.17
C LEU A 59 -0.67 22.59 -0.41
N GLU A 60 -0.41 22.19 0.84
CA GLU A 60 0.71 22.69 1.66
C GLU A 60 2.07 22.32 1.04
N ILE A 61 2.15 21.13 0.41
CA ILE A 61 3.30 20.73 -0.41
C ILE A 61 3.50 21.71 -1.58
N ILE A 62 2.45 22.08 -2.31
CA ILE A 62 2.58 23.01 -3.46
C ILE A 62 2.94 24.43 -2.99
N SER A 63 2.29 24.96 -1.94
CA SER A 63 2.61 26.31 -1.45
C SER A 63 4.04 26.40 -0.92
N SER A 64 4.53 25.37 -0.22
CA SER A 64 5.93 25.33 0.23
C SER A 64 6.94 25.20 -0.92
N ILE A 65 6.58 24.58 -2.05
CA ILE A 65 7.39 24.57 -3.28
C ILE A 65 7.43 25.98 -3.90
N GLU A 66 6.28 26.62 -4.08
CA GLU A 66 6.18 27.95 -4.69
C GLU A 66 6.95 29.00 -3.85
N GLU A 67 6.80 28.98 -2.52
CA GLU A 67 7.51 29.86 -1.61
C GLU A 67 9.03 29.59 -1.59
N CYS A 68 9.47 28.32 -1.66
CA CYS A 68 10.89 28.01 -1.82
C CYS A 68 11.46 28.52 -3.14
N ILE A 69 10.71 28.44 -4.25
CA ILE A 69 11.14 28.98 -5.55
C ILE A 69 11.29 30.50 -5.48
N GLU A 70 10.30 31.22 -4.96
CA GLU A 70 10.40 32.67 -4.80
C GLU A 70 11.56 33.06 -3.87
N GLY A 71 11.70 32.37 -2.73
CA GLY A 71 12.76 32.62 -1.75
C GLY A 71 14.17 32.47 -2.33
N ALA A 72 14.44 31.37 -3.05
CA ALA A 72 15.78 31.15 -3.60
C ALA A 72 16.04 32.04 -4.82
N VAL A 73 15.08 32.25 -5.73
CA VAL A 73 15.33 33.11 -6.90
C VAL A 73 15.47 34.58 -6.49
N LYS A 74 14.74 35.06 -5.48
CA LYS A 74 14.96 36.40 -4.91
C LYS A 74 16.38 36.56 -4.34
N SER A 75 16.91 35.53 -3.68
CA SER A 75 18.32 35.50 -3.23
C SER A 75 19.29 35.47 -4.42
N PHE A 76 18.98 34.73 -5.49
CA PHE A 76 19.79 34.63 -6.71
C PHE A 76 19.89 35.96 -7.45
N GLU A 77 18.78 36.69 -7.57
CA GLU A 77 18.75 38.02 -8.20
C GLU A 77 19.44 39.08 -7.34
N GLN A 78 19.37 38.97 -6.00
CA GLN A 78 20.18 39.81 -5.09
C GLN A 78 21.69 39.59 -5.22
N GLN A 79 22.12 38.41 -5.66
CA GLN A 79 23.53 38.11 -5.97
C GLN A 79 23.96 38.61 -7.36
N GLY A 80 23.08 39.28 -8.11
CA GLY A 80 23.38 39.88 -9.42
C GLY A 80 23.14 38.97 -10.62
N HIS A 81 22.64 37.76 -10.41
CA HIS A 81 22.22 36.87 -11.49
C HIS A 81 20.80 37.21 -11.99
N SER A 82 20.38 36.65 -13.12
CA SER A 82 19.01 36.81 -13.63
C SER A 82 18.28 35.47 -13.57
N SER A 83 17.01 35.48 -13.15
CA SER A 83 16.08 34.34 -13.29
C SER A 83 16.07 33.74 -14.71
N LYS A 84 16.26 34.54 -15.76
CA LYS A 84 16.38 34.09 -17.17
C LYS A 84 17.63 33.24 -17.48
N ALA A 85 18.59 33.18 -16.57
CA ALA A 85 19.78 32.34 -16.68
C ALA A 85 19.51 30.88 -16.23
N ILE A 86 18.40 30.63 -15.52
CA ILE A 86 17.95 29.29 -15.13
C ILE A 86 17.33 28.61 -16.35
N LYS A 87 17.94 27.53 -16.83
CA LYS A 87 17.58 26.87 -18.10
C LYS A 87 16.57 25.74 -17.96
N ALA A 88 16.49 25.11 -16.79
CA ALA A 88 15.52 24.06 -16.48
C ALA A 88 15.36 23.89 -14.96
N VAL A 89 14.39 23.07 -14.55
CA VAL A 89 14.17 22.64 -13.15
C VAL A 89 14.02 21.11 -13.06
N GLY A 90 14.59 20.50 -12.01
CA GLY A 90 14.39 19.09 -11.63
C GLY A 90 13.56 18.89 -10.34
N ILE A 91 13.00 17.69 -10.12
CA ILE A 91 12.01 17.34 -9.05
C ILE A 91 12.31 15.95 -8.44
N THR A 92 11.95 15.70 -7.17
CA THR A 92 12.22 14.45 -6.36
C THR A 92 11.24 14.29 -5.14
N ASN A 93 10.93 13.06 -4.64
CA ASN A 93 9.88 12.75 -3.63
C ASN A 93 9.85 11.33 -2.94
N GLN A 94 8.97 11.12 -1.91
CA GLN A 94 8.83 9.92 -0.98
C GLN A 94 7.78 8.80 -1.33
N ARG A 95 7.68 7.66 -0.55
CA ARG A 95 7.07 6.33 -0.94
C ARG A 95 6.62 5.36 0.24
N GLU A 96 5.39 4.75 0.23
CA GLU A 96 4.81 3.78 1.26
C GLU A 96 3.57 2.91 0.75
N THR A 97 3.10 1.82 1.43
CA THR A 97 1.70 1.20 1.39
C THR A 97 1.46 -0.32 0.95
N THR A 98 0.74 -1.25 1.67
CA THR A 98 0.18 -2.60 1.21
C THR A 98 -0.61 -3.47 2.25
N VAL A 99 -1.51 -4.39 1.80
CA VAL A 99 -2.14 -5.55 2.54
C VAL A 99 -2.08 -6.94 1.82
N LEU A 100 -1.67 -7.02 0.54
CA LEU A 100 -2.10 -8.07 -0.42
C LEU A 100 -1.38 -9.45 -0.42
N LYS A 101 -0.62 -9.81 0.61
CA LYS A 101 0.38 -10.90 0.57
C LYS A 101 -0.13 -12.34 0.35
N SER A 102 -1.41 -12.62 0.61
CA SER A 102 -1.99 -13.98 0.58
C SER A 102 -2.68 -14.36 -0.73
N ARG A 103 -2.74 -13.46 -1.71
CA ARG A 103 -3.44 -13.68 -3.00
C ARG A 103 -2.57 -14.51 -3.96
N LEU A 104 -3.20 -15.45 -4.67
CA LEU A 104 -2.54 -16.26 -5.71
C LEU A 104 -1.85 -15.37 -6.75
N GLY A 105 -0.56 -15.63 -7.03
CA GLY A 105 0.27 -14.83 -7.93
C GLY A 105 1.11 -13.73 -7.24
N ALA A 106 0.92 -13.50 -5.94
CA ALA A 106 1.72 -12.54 -5.15
C ALA A 106 3.23 -12.80 -5.22
N ASP A 107 3.62 -14.08 -5.33
CA ASP A 107 4.97 -14.59 -5.49
C ASP A 107 5.66 -14.14 -6.79
N LYS A 108 4.87 -13.82 -7.84
CA LYS A 108 5.40 -13.44 -9.16
C LYS A 108 5.69 -11.95 -9.29
N LEU A 109 5.08 -11.11 -8.44
CA LEU A 109 5.12 -9.66 -8.58
C LEU A 109 6.54 -9.09 -8.53
N GLN A 110 7.39 -9.59 -7.62
CA GLN A 110 8.77 -9.12 -7.50
C GLN A 110 9.59 -9.37 -8.78
N ASN A 111 9.33 -10.46 -9.50
CA ASN A 111 9.99 -10.73 -10.79
C ASN A 111 9.51 -9.80 -11.91
N LEU A 112 8.28 -9.27 -11.81
CA LEU A 112 7.70 -8.34 -12.79
C LEU A 112 8.11 -6.89 -12.53
N CYS A 113 8.04 -6.40 -11.28
CA CYS A 113 8.25 -4.98 -10.95
C CYS A 113 9.49 -4.68 -10.09
N GLY A 114 10.23 -5.71 -9.64
CA GLY A 114 11.41 -5.55 -8.78
C GLY A 114 11.12 -5.36 -7.29
N LEU A 115 9.83 -5.30 -6.88
CA LEU A 115 9.42 -4.99 -5.52
C LEU A 115 8.63 -6.14 -4.86
N PRO A 116 8.89 -6.45 -3.57
CA PRO A 116 8.02 -7.31 -2.79
C PRO A 116 6.75 -6.56 -2.38
N LEU A 117 5.63 -7.28 -2.25
CA LEU A 117 4.45 -6.77 -1.54
C LEU A 117 4.86 -6.38 -0.12
N SER A 118 4.80 -5.09 0.16
CA SER A 118 5.35 -4.49 1.37
C SER A 118 4.68 -3.15 1.60
N THR A 119 4.73 -2.61 2.80
CA THR A 119 4.19 -1.29 3.13
C THR A 119 5.03 -0.16 2.52
N TYR A 120 5.45 -0.29 1.25
CA TYR A 120 6.34 0.62 0.53
C TYR A 120 5.84 1.13 -0.85
N PRO A 121 5.16 0.33 -1.70
CA PRO A 121 4.81 0.77 -3.05
C PRO A 121 3.45 1.46 -3.17
N SER A 122 3.34 2.42 -4.10
CA SER A 122 2.17 3.31 -4.22
C SER A 122 0.82 2.61 -4.40
N VAL A 123 0.80 1.39 -4.97
CA VAL A 123 -0.42 0.61 -5.18
C VAL A 123 -1.26 0.43 -3.91
N GLY A 124 -0.63 0.13 -2.77
CA GLY A 124 -1.36 -0.13 -1.53
C GLY A 124 -2.10 1.09 -1.01
N LYS A 125 -1.57 2.30 -1.26
CA LYS A 125 -2.29 3.55 -0.96
C LYS A 125 -3.42 3.82 -1.93
N LEU A 126 -3.22 3.59 -3.22
CA LEU A 126 -4.25 3.86 -4.23
C LEU A 126 -5.46 2.95 -4.02
N LEU A 127 -5.24 1.67 -3.73
CA LEU A 127 -6.31 0.74 -3.33
C LEU A 127 -7.04 1.24 -2.08
N TRP A 128 -6.31 1.57 -1.02
CA TRP A 128 -6.91 2.08 0.22
C TRP A 128 -7.76 3.34 -0.03
N LEU A 129 -7.29 4.29 -0.84
CA LEU A 129 -8.04 5.50 -1.18
C LEU A 129 -9.32 5.20 -1.99
N ILE A 130 -9.26 4.28 -2.96
CA ILE A 130 -10.42 3.85 -3.75
C ILE A 130 -11.44 3.06 -2.91
N GLU A 131 -11.00 2.42 -1.83
CA GLU A 131 -11.87 1.68 -0.91
C GLU A 131 -12.43 2.53 0.25
N ASN A 132 -11.72 3.59 0.69
CA ASN A 132 -11.99 4.27 1.96
C ASN A 132 -12.26 5.79 1.86
N GLU A 133 -11.85 6.49 0.80
CA GLU A 133 -12.10 7.94 0.65
C GLU A 133 -13.25 8.20 -0.36
N PRO A 134 -14.44 8.64 0.10
CA PRO A 134 -15.63 8.78 -0.76
C PRO A 134 -15.41 9.61 -2.03
N LYS A 135 -14.59 10.67 -1.97
CA LYS A 135 -14.29 11.50 -3.15
C LYS A 135 -13.42 10.78 -4.17
N VAL A 136 -12.54 9.89 -3.74
CA VAL A 136 -11.70 9.07 -4.62
C VAL A 136 -12.53 7.94 -5.22
N VAL A 137 -13.43 7.33 -4.44
CA VAL A 137 -14.42 6.36 -4.95
C VAL A 137 -15.27 7.01 -6.06
N GLU A 138 -15.84 8.19 -5.81
CA GLU A 138 -16.64 8.94 -6.79
C GLU A 138 -15.82 9.34 -8.04
N ALA A 139 -14.54 9.68 -7.87
CA ALA A 139 -13.66 9.99 -9.00
C ALA A 139 -13.36 8.74 -9.85
N TYR A 140 -13.11 7.60 -9.21
CA TYR A 140 -12.82 6.32 -9.87
C TYR A 140 -14.03 5.77 -10.62
N GLU A 141 -15.19 5.66 -9.96
CA GLU A 141 -16.39 5.10 -10.58
C GLU A 141 -16.88 5.91 -11.79
N ASN A 142 -16.68 7.23 -11.78
CA ASN A 142 -16.98 8.10 -12.92
C ASN A 142 -15.85 8.18 -13.97
N GLY A 143 -14.77 7.40 -13.83
CA GLY A 143 -13.63 7.40 -14.75
C GLY A 143 -12.87 8.73 -14.85
N ARG A 144 -12.85 9.50 -13.75
CA ARG A 144 -12.17 10.80 -13.62
C ARG A 144 -10.88 10.72 -12.78
N LEU A 145 -10.58 9.57 -12.16
CA LEU A 145 -9.43 9.45 -11.26
C LEU A 145 -8.11 9.40 -12.05
N ALA A 146 -7.29 10.44 -11.91
CA ALA A 146 -5.91 10.43 -12.31
C ALA A 146 -5.02 10.12 -11.10
N PHE A 147 -4.18 9.09 -11.21
CA PHE A 147 -3.14 8.79 -10.23
C PHE A 147 -1.83 9.51 -10.59
N GLY A 148 -0.97 9.74 -9.60
CA GLY A 148 0.40 10.17 -9.82
C GLY A 148 1.22 10.05 -8.55
N THR A 149 2.50 9.71 -8.70
CA THR A 149 3.53 10.06 -7.72
C THR A 149 3.75 11.58 -7.72
N ILE A 150 4.47 12.11 -6.72
CA ILE A 150 4.57 13.58 -6.54
C ILE A 150 5.23 14.26 -7.73
N ASP A 151 6.20 13.63 -8.40
CA ASP A 151 6.76 14.08 -9.67
C ASP A 151 5.67 14.35 -10.72
N ALA A 152 4.77 13.39 -10.94
CA ALA A 152 3.69 13.51 -11.92
C ALA A 152 2.69 14.61 -11.54
N TRP A 153 2.39 14.76 -10.25
CA TRP A 153 1.55 15.83 -9.73
C TRP A 153 2.19 17.21 -9.93
N VAL A 154 3.47 17.37 -9.58
CA VAL A 154 4.21 18.62 -9.69
C VAL A 154 4.39 19.00 -11.16
N VAL A 155 4.80 18.08 -12.05
CA VAL A 155 4.89 18.33 -13.49
C VAL A 155 3.54 18.77 -14.08
N TYR A 156 2.46 18.07 -13.74
CA TYR A 156 1.11 18.41 -14.18
C TYR A 156 0.69 19.82 -13.71
N LYS A 157 0.90 20.13 -12.43
CA LYS A 157 0.56 21.44 -11.84
C LYS A 157 1.38 22.58 -12.42
N LEU A 158 2.70 22.42 -12.52
CA LEU A 158 3.60 23.46 -13.05
C LEU A 158 3.34 23.76 -14.53
N ASN A 159 2.87 22.79 -15.31
CA ASN A 159 2.38 23.00 -16.68
C ASN A 159 1.01 23.70 -16.78
N GLY A 160 0.37 24.03 -15.65
CA GLY A 160 -0.94 24.70 -15.61
C GLY A 160 -2.12 23.73 -15.52
N GLY A 161 -1.87 22.47 -15.12
CA GLY A 161 -2.88 21.44 -14.91
C GLY A 161 -3.70 21.15 -16.17
N PRO A 162 -5.05 21.17 -16.09
CA PRO A 162 -5.93 20.78 -17.20
C PRO A 162 -5.70 21.55 -18.51
N LYS A 163 -5.11 22.75 -18.47
CA LYS A 163 -4.90 23.60 -19.66
C LYS A 163 -3.88 23.02 -20.64
N LYS A 164 -2.82 22.38 -20.16
CA LYS A 164 -1.81 21.68 -20.99
C LYS A 164 -1.87 20.16 -20.85
N ASN A 165 -2.45 19.65 -19.75
CA ASN A 165 -2.61 18.22 -19.48
C ASN A 165 -1.33 17.37 -19.59
N VAL A 166 -0.20 17.90 -19.11
CA VAL A 166 1.09 17.18 -19.11
C VAL A 166 1.14 16.22 -17.91
N HIS A 167 0.56 15.04 -18.09
CA HIS A 167 0.49 13.99 -17.07
C HIS A 167 1.49 12.87 -17.40
N VAL A 168 2.71 13.02 -16.87
CA VAL A 168 3.86 12.14 -17.14
C VAL A 168 4.64 11.84 -15.86
N THR A 169 5.40 10.75 -15.85
CA THR A 169 6.30 10.32 -14.77
C THR A 169 7.57 9.72 -15.36
N ASP A 170 8.66 9.63 -14.60
CA ASP A 170 9.88 8.96 -15.05
C ASP A 170 9.95 7.46 -14.65
N PRO A 171 10.73 6.61 -15.35
CA PRO A 171 10.94 5.22 -14.98
C PRO A 171 11.38 4.99 -13.53
N THR A 172 12.16 5.91 -12.93
CA THR A 172 12.61 5.76 -11.55
C THR A 172 11.46 5.91 -10.56
N ASN A 173 10.58 6.91 -10.70
CA ASN A 173 9.33 7.02 -9.92
C ASN A 173 8.33 5.91 -10.27
N ALA A 174 8.10 5.64 -11.56
CA ALA A 174 7.15 4.63 -12.03
C ALA A 174 7.48 3.22 -11.50
N SER A 175 8.77 2.86 -11.41
CA SER A 175 9.22 1.59 -10.82
C SER A 175 8.80 1.41 -9.36
N ARG A 176 8.40 2.47 -8.65
CA ARG A 176 8.02 2.44 -7.23
C ARG A 176 6.54 2.22 -6.98
N SER A 177 5.74 2.17 -8.04
CA SER A 177 4.29 2.02 -7.97
C SER A 177 3.81 0.58 -7.79
N MET A 178 4.59 -0.41 -8.20
CA MET A 178 4.17 -1.78 -8.56
C MET A 178 3.20 -1.88 -9.76
N PHE A 179 3.06 -0.83 -10.59
CA PHE A 179 2.32 -0.90 -11.86
C PHE A 179 3.23 -1.15 -13.07
N MET A 180 4.50 -0.76 -12.99
CA MET A 180 5.45 -0.84 -14.09
C MET A 180 6.22 -2.17 -14.08
N ASN A 181 6.33 -2.81 -15.24
CA ASN A 181 7.27 -3.91 -15.45
C ASN A 181 8.70 -3.37 -15.54
N ILE A 182 9.60 -3.87 -14.70
CA ILE A 182 10.98 -3.38 -14.60
C ILE A 182 11.82 -3.70 -15.85
N HIS A 183 11.45 -4.74 -16.62
CA HIS A 183 12.16 -5.16 -17.84
C HIS A 183 11.70 -4.42 -19.08
N THR A 184 10.45 -3.95 -19.14
CA THR A 184 9.88 -3.27 -20.32
C THR A 184 9.69 -1.77 -20.16
N LEU A 185 9.77 -1.26 -18.92
CA LEU A 185 9.50 0.13 -18.52
C LEU A 185 8.13 0.65 -18.95
N LYS A 186 7.14 -0.26 -19.04
CA LYS A 186 5.74 0.03 -19.34
C LYS A 186 4.86 -0.48 -18.20
N TYR A 187 3.64 0.02 -18.13
CA TYR A 187 2.62 -0.56 -17.26
C TYR A 187 2.31 -2.00 -17.68
N ASP A 188 2.19 -2.90 -16.71
CA ASP A 188 2.00 -4.33 -16.92
C ASP A 188 0.56 -4.74 -16.63
N GLU A 189 -0.07 -5.41 -17.59
CA GLU A 189 -1.44 -5.89 -17.45
C GLU A 189 -1.59 -6.91 -16.32
N GLN A 190 -0.58 -7.76 -16.06
CA GLN A 190 -0.62 -8.75 -14.98
C GLN A 190 -0.50 -8.10 -13.60
N LEU A 191 0.31 -7.03 -13.49
CA LEU A 191 0.39 -6.24 -12.25
C LEU A 191 -0.96 -5.57 -11.98
N LEU A 192 -1.52 -4.88 -12.98
CA LEU A 192 -2.77 -4.15 -12.84
C LEU A 192 -3.98 -5.07 -12.55
N ASP A 193 -4.07 -6.23 -13.21
CA ASP A 193 -5.10 -7.25 -12.96
C ASP A 193 -4.93 -7.93 -11.57
N PHE A 194 -3.68 -8.17 -11.14
CA PHE A 194 -3.43 -8.65 -9.78
C PHE A 194 -3.98 -7.67 -8.73
N PHE A 195 -4.06 -6.37 -9.02
CA PHE A 195 -4.68 -5.39 -8.14
C PHE A 195 -6.15 -5.06 -8.49
N ARG A 196 -6.71 -5.66 -9.55
CA ARG A 196 -8.10 -5.47 -10.05
C ARG A 196 -8.44 -4.02 -10.43
N PHE A 197 -7.48 -3.26 -10.95
CA PHE A 197 -7.79 -1.93 -11.50
C PHE A 197 -8.54 -2.02 -12.82
N ASP A 198 -9.65 -1.28 -12.92
CA ASP A 198 -10.30 -1.02 -14.20
C ASP A 198 -9.58 0.14 -14.89
N MET A 199 -8.79 -0.19 -15.92
CA MET A 199 -8.00 0.79 -16.67
C MET A 199 -8.84 1.74 -17.54
N LYS A 200 -10.16 1.57 -17.59
CA LYS A 200 -11.09 2.59 -18.12
C LYS A 200 -11.44 3.66 -17.09
N LYS A 201 -11.25 3.36 -15.80
CA LYS A 201 -11.57 4.21 -14.66
C LYS A 201 -10.37 4.98 -14.10
N LEU A 202 -9.18 4.41 -14.26
CA LEU A 202 -7.91 4.94 -13.74
C LEU A 202 -7.01 5.48 -14.86
N HIS A 203 -6.68 6.77 -14.79
CA HIS A 203 -5.69 7.40 -15.66
C HIS A 203 -4.31 7.37 -14.97
N LEU A 204 -3.35 6.66 -15.57
CA LEU A 204 -1.96 6.61 -15.13
C LEU A 204 -1.09 7.61 -15.92
N PRO A 205 -0.08 8.23 -15.30
CA PRO A 205 0.81 9.17 -15.99
C PRO A 205 1.65 8.42 -17.03
N ARG A 206 1.85 9.00 -18.21
CA ARG A 206 2.70 8.36 -19.22
C ARG A 206 4.16 8.33 -18.77
N ILE A 207 4.77 7.15 -18.83
CA ILE A 207 6.19 6.96 -18.49
C ILE A 207 7.07 7.56 -19.61
N VAL A 208 7.98 8.48 -19.26
CA VAL A 208 8.90 9.17 -20.17
C VAL A 208 10.30 9.25 -19.56
N ARG A 209 11.36 9.29 -20.38
CA ARG A 209 12.76 9.21 -19.92
C ARG A 209 13.10 10.25 -18.85
N SER A 210 13.85 9.86 -17.83
CA SER A 210 14.31 10.70 -16.72
C SER A 210 15.06 11.97 -17.16
N SER A 211 15.66 11.96 -18.35
CA SER A 211 16.14 13.15 -19.07
C SER A 211 15.42 13.26 -20.41
N HIS A 212 14.66 14.34 -20.63
CA HIS A 212 14.02 14.58 -21.94
C HIS A 212 13.72 16.08 -22.16
N PRO A 213 14.10 16.69 -23.32
CA PRO A 213 13.99 18.14 -23.54
C PRO A 213 12.58 18.74 -23.51
N THR A 214 11.55 17.95 -23.83
CA THR A 214 10.20 18.45 -24.12
C THR A 214 9.03 17.69 -23.47
N GLU A 215 9.22 16.45 -23.03
CA GLU A 215 8.10 15.56 -22.65
C GLU A 215 7.46 15.95 -21.31
N TYR A 216 8.21 16.62 -20.43
CA TYR A 216 7.70 17.23 -19.20
C TYR A 216 7.16 18.66 -19.42
N GLY A 217 7.14 19.17 -20.66
CA GLY A 217 6.58 20.47 -21.00
C GLY A 217 7.38 21.67 -20.46
N THR A 218 6.67 22.73 -20.08
CA THR A 218 7.29 23.98 -19.58
C THR A 218 6.49 24.57 -18.42
N LEU A 219 7.21 25.21 -17.50
CA LEU A 219 6.62 26.04 -16.45
C LEU A 219 5.64 27.04 -17.09
N SER A 220 4.43 27.12 -16.55
CA SER A 220 3.33 27.90 -17.13
C SER A 220 3.12 29.26 -16.47
N THR A 221 3.50 29.40 -15.21
CA THR A 221 3.28 30.58 -14.35
C THR A 221 4.57 30.99 -13.64
N GLY A 222 4.52 32.14 -12.96
CA GLY A 222 5.65 32.68 -12.20
C GLY A 222 6.79 33.22 -13.07
N ILE A 223 7.87 33.62 -12.40
CA ILE A 223 9.06 34.23 -13.00
C ILE A 223 9.83 33.33 -13.97
N LEU A 224 9.64 32.00 -13.87
CA LEU A 224 10.24 31.01 -14.77
C LEU A 224 9.26 30.52 -15.86
N SER A 225 8.14 31.22 -16.09
CA SER A 225 7.19 30.87 -17.15
C SER A 225 7.88 30.78 -18.52
N GLY A 226 7.66 29.67 -19.22
CA GLY A 226 8.30 29.34 -20.49
C GLY A 226 9.59 28.50 -20.38
N VAL A 227 10.20 28.37 -19.19
CA VAL A 227 11.37 27.50 -18.98
C VAL A 227 10.96 26.02 -19.05
N PRO A 228 11.69 25.16 -19.79
CA PRO A 228 11.37 23.74 -19.89
C PRO A 228 11.58 23.01 -18.57
N ILE A 229 10.71 22.04 -18.29
CA ILE A 229 11.01 20.97 -17.34
C ILE A 229 11.68 19.89 -18.17
N ALA A 230 12.88 19.45 -17.77
CA ALA A 230 13.74 18.64 -18.63
C ALA A 230 14.38 17.41 -17.95
N GLY A 231 14.25 17.31 -16.63
CA GLY A 231 14.78 16.19 -15.84
C GLY A 231 13.86 15.84 -14.68
N CYS A 232 13.67 14.55 -14.43
CA CYS A 232 12.85 14.02 -13.35
C CYS A 232 13.45 12.69 -12.86
N LEU A 233 13.67 12.57 -11.55
CA LEU A 233 14.21 11.38 -10.91
C LEU A 233 13.59 11.23 -9.52
N GLY A 234 13.32 10.01 -9.08
CA GLY A 234 13.04 9.71 -7.67
C GLY A 234 14.24 10.08 -6.80
N ASP A 235 13.98 10.51 -5.57
CA ASP A 235 14.97 11.06 -4.62
C ASP A 235 16.27 10.26 -4.53
N GLN A 236 16.17 8.97 -4.25
CA GLN A 236 17.34 8.14 -4.02
C GLN A 236 18.11 7.85 -5.33
N SER A 237 17.40 7.81 -6.47
CA SER A 237 17.97 7.72 -7.81
C SER A 237 18.69 9.02 -8.23
N ALA A 238 18.10 10.18 -7.92
CA ALA A 238 18.73 11.48 -8.10
C ALA A 238 20.02 11.59 -7.28
N ALA A 239 19.99 11.19 -6.00
CA ALA A 239 21.20 11.15 -5.17
C ALA A 239 22.30 10.23 -5.73
N LEU A 240 21.96 9.13 -6.42
CA LEU A 240 22.94 8.28 -7.12
C LEU A 240 23.57 8.98 -8.33
N VAL A 241 22.75 9.68 -9.13
CA VAL A 241 23.21 10.51 -10.25
C VAL A 241 24.13 11.65 -9.78
N GLY A 242 23.74 12.38 -8.73
CA GLY A 242 24.53 13.48 -8.17
C GLY A 242 25.83 13.04 -7.49
N GLN A 243 25.91 11.78 -7.03
CA GLN A 243 27.14 11.12 -6.58
C GLN A 243 27.94 10.48 -7.73
N LYS A 244 27.56 10.72 -8.99
CA LYS A 244 28.23 10.21 -10.20
C LYS A 244 28.29 8.67 -10.24
N GLY A 245 27.25 8.02 -9.71
CA GLY A 245 27.05 6.58 -9.68
C GLY A 245 26.70 5.99 -11.05
N PHE A 246 27.47 6.32 -12.09
CA PHE A 246 27.18 5.99 -13.50
C PHE A 246 27.73 4.65 -13.99
N SER A 247 28.40 3.89 -13.12
CA SER A 247 29.03 2.61 -13.47
C SER A 247 28.60 1.52 -12.50
N PRO A 248 28.44 0.27 -12.98
CA PRO A 248 28.19 -0.87 -12.09
C PRO A 248 29.22 -0.95 -10.98
N GLY A 249 28.79 -1.26 -9.75
CA GLY A 249 29.67 -1.32 -8.59
C GLY A 249 29.80 -0.03 -7.78
N ARG A 250 29.31 1.11 -8.30
CA ARG A 250 29.24 2.35 -7.51
C ARG A 250 27.98 2.37 -6.65
N ALA A 251 28.18 2.66 -5.36
CA ALA A 251 27.10 2.82 -4.40
C ALA A 251 27.09 4.22 -3.79
N LYS A 252 25.89 4.67 -3.42
CA LYS A 252 25.70 5.82 -2.53
C LYS A 252 24.88 5.39 -1.33
N ASN A 253 25.14 6.00 -0.18
CA ASN A 253 24.20 6.02 0.94
C ASN A 253 23.72 7.47 1.16
N THR A 254 22.52 7.63 1.70
CA THR A 254 21.97 8.94 2.10
C THR A 254 21.53 8.83 3.55
N TYR A 255 22.26 9.50 4.46
CA TYR A 255 21.93 9.56 5.88
C TYR A 255 20.92 10.67 6.17
N GLY A 256 19.73 10.29 6.63
CA GLY A 256 18.68 11.19 7.10
C GLY A 256 17.99 10.62 8.34
N THR A 257 16.66 10.71 8.42
CA THR A 257 15.87 10.03 9.47
C THR A 257 16.13 8.52 9.45
N GLY A 258 16.14 7.92 8.26
CA GLY A 258 16.67 6.58 7.96
C GLY A 258 17.90 6.64 7.06
N CYS A 259 18.24 5.52 6.42
CA CYS A 259 19.21 5.48 5.32
C CYS A 259 18.60 4.88 4.07
N PHE A 260 19.09 5.31 2.91
CA PHE A 260 18.76 4.72 1.62
C PHE A 260 20.02 4.51 0.79
N LEU A 261 20.34 3.25 0.55
CA LEU A 261 21.49 2.82 -0.21
C LEU A 261 21.03 2.41 -1.61
N LEU A 262 21.63 2.98 -2.64
CA LEU A 262 21.50 2.50 -4.02
C LEU A 262 22.85 2.06 -4.55
N TYR A 263 22.84 1.00 -5.32
CA TYR A 263 24.01 0.38 -5.96
C TYR A 263 23.69 0.17 -7.43
N ASN A 264 24.45 0.81 -8.33
CA ASN A 264 24.25 0.67 -9.78
C ASN A 264 24.64 -0.76 -10.22
N VAL A 265 23.76 -1.41 -10.99
CA VAL A 265 23.97 -2.78 -11.54
C VAL A 265 24.04 -2.81 -13.08
N GLY A 266 24.01 -1.66 -13.74
CA GLY A 266 24.14 -1.52 -15.19
C GLY A 266 22.81 -1.54 -15.95
N ASP A 267 22.87 -1.97 -17.21
CA ASP A 267 21.80 -1.92 -18.21
C ASP A 267 20.72 -3.02 -18.05
N LYS A 268 20.83 -3.86 -16.99
CA LYS A 268 19.93 -4.99 -16.74
C LYS A 268 19.45 -5.01 -15.29
N PRO A 269 18.16 -5.25 -15.03
CA PRO A 269 17.66 -5.36 -13.68
C PRO A 269 18.15 -6.66 -13.02
N VAL A 270 18.75 -6.53 -11.85
CA VAL A 270 19.06 -7.66 -10.96
C VAL A 270 17.89 -7.82 -10.00
N ILE A 271 17.13 -8.92 -10.09
CA ILE A 271 16.06 -9.23 -9.12
C ILE A 271 16.71 -9.80 -7.86
N SER A 272 16.52 -9.13 -6.72
CA SER A 272 17.17 -9.50 -5.48
C SER A 272 16.61 -10.79 -4.86
N SER A 273 17.53 -11.67 -4.44
CA SER A 273 17.26 -12.85 -3.63
C SER A 273 17.56 -12.63 -2.14
N HIS A 274 18.20 -11.50 -1.77
CA HIS A 274 18.61 -11.18 -0.40
C HIS A 274 17.80 -10.03 0.24
N GLY A 275 16.54 -9.85 -0.18
CA GLY A 275 15.61 -8.90 0.43
C GLY A 275 15.86 -7.42 0.09
N LEU A 276 16.65 -7.11 -0.93
CA LEU A 276 16.75 -5.78 -1.52
C LEU A 276 15.61 -5.52 -2.51
N LEU A 277 15.46 -4.26 -2.89
CA LEU A 277 14.53 -3.78 -3.90
C LEU A 277 15.27 -3.61 -5.23
N SER A 278 14.66 -4.02 -6.33
CA SER A 278 15.20 -3.80 -7.68
C SER A 278 14.49 -2.61 -8.31
N THR A 279 15.23 -1.65 -8.85
CA THR A 279 14.68 -0.36 -9.27
C THR A 279 15.39 0.19 -10.51
N VAL A 280 14.77 1.13 -11.21
CA VAL A 280 15.49 1.93 -12.22
C VAL A 280 16.34 2.98 -11.51
N ALA A 281 17.60 3.10 -11.91
CA ALA A 281 18.54 4.11 -11.43
C ALA A 281 18.36 5.44 -12.18
N TYR A 282 18.27 5.40 -13.52
CA TYR A 282 17.97 6.55 -14.39
C TYR A 282 17.80 6.08 -15.84
N ASP A 283 17.09 6.85 -16.67
CA ASP A 283 17.06 6.70 -18.13
C ASP A 283 17.32 8.07 -18.79
N PHE A 284 18.50 8.25 -19.39
CA PHE A 284 18.90 9.54 -19.98
C PHE A 284 18.92 9.53 -21.52
N ASP A 285 19.44 8.46 -22.13
CA ASP A 285 19.63 8.34 -23.59
C ASP A 285 18.70 7.30 -24.23
N GLY A 286 17.90 6.57 -23.43
CA GLY A 286 17.11 5.42 -23.85
C GLY A 286 17.72 4.07 -23.47
N THR A 287 18.89 4.06 -22.82
CA THR A 287 19.52 2.87 -22.25
C THR A 287 19.35 2.89 -20.73
N PRO A 288 18.21 2.39 -20.20
CA PRO A 288 17.91 2.50 -18.78
C PRO A 288 18.96 1.79 -17.95
N GLN A 289 19.42 2.47 -16.90
CA GLN A 289 20.32 1.92 -15.91
C GLN A 289 19.52 1.52 -14.67
N TYR A 290 19.93 0.44 -14.02
CA TYR A 290 19.23 -0.16 -12.90
C TYR A 290 20.05 -0.09 -11.61
N ALA A 291 19.36 -0.16 -10.48
CA ALA A 291 19.98 -0.25 -9.17
C ALA A 291 19.33 -1.34 -8.30
N LEU A 292 20.13 -1.89 -7.40
CA LEU A 292 19.63 -2.48 -6.17
C LEU A 292 19.49 -1.37 -5.12
N GLU A 293 18.42 -1.43 -4.33
CA GLU A 293 18.14 -0.51 -3.23
C GLU A 293 17.94 -1.28 -1.91
N GLY A 294 18.54 -0.78 -0.84
CA GLY A 294 18.26 -1.20 0.53
C GLY A 294 18.02 0.01 1.43
N SER A 295 17.09 -0.13 2.37
CA SER A 295 16.69 0.94 3.29
C SER A 295 16.92 0.55 4.75
N ILE A 296 17.27 1.54 5.58
CA ILE A 296 17.40 1.44 7.03
C ILE A 296 16.35 2.36 7.63
N ALA A 297 15.38 1.82 8.38
CA ALA A 297 14.30 2.61 8.97
C ALA A 297 14.80 3.68 9.97
N VAL A 298 15.84 3.34 10.75
CA VAL A 298 16.25 4.11 11.93
C VAL A 298 17.75 4.41 11.87
N ALA A 299 18.07 5.64 11.47
CA ALA A 299 19.42 6.19 11.44
C ALA A 299 19.48 7.49 12.26
N GLY A 300 19.30 8.67 11.65
CA GLY A 300 19.25 9.95 12.37
C GLY A 300 18.10 10.05 13.39
N SER A 301 17.03 9.27 13.24
CA SER A 301 15.98 9.12 14.26
C SER A 301 16.51 8.52 15.57
N SER A 302 17.54 7.67 15.54
CA SER A 302 18.19 7.17 16.77
C SER A 302 18.97 8.25 17.51
N ILE A 303 19.55 9.21 16.79
CA ILE A 303 20.22 10.38 17.38
C ILE A 303 19.18 11.30 18.03
N LYS A 304 18.06 11.57 17.32
CA LYS A 304 16.91 12.31 17.89
C LYS A 304 16.31 11.61 19.11
N PHE A 305 16.28 10.28 19.15
CA PHE A 305 15.87 9.51 20.34
C PHE A 305 16.82 9.72 21.54
N LEU A 306 18.14 9.63 21.34
CA LEU A 306 19.11 9.91 22.41
C LEU A 306 19.02 11.37 22.93
N GLN A 307 18.72 12.32 22.05
CA GLN A 307 18.46 13.71 22.40
C GLN A 307 17.16 13.84 23.22
N ASN A 308 16.01 13.47 22.63
CA ASN A 308 14.69 13.82 23.14
C ASN A 308 14.19 12.89 24.26
N ASN A 309 14.51 11.59 24.20
CA ASN A 309 13.98 10.58 25.13
C ASN A 309 14.93 10.30 26.29
N PHE A 310 16.25 10.32 26.06
CA PHE A 310 17.26 10.06 27.10
C PHE A 310 17.96 11.32 27.63
N GLY A 311 17.84 12.48 26.97
CA GLY A 311 18.54 13.70 27.40
C GLY A 311 20.06 13.53 27.43
N PHE A 312 20.62 12.76 26.48
CA PHE A 312 22.08 12.53 26.41
C PHE A 312 22.82 13.72 25.78
N ILE A 313 22.16 14.44 24.89
CA ILE A 313 22.65 15.60 24.15
C ILE A 313 21.56 16.66 24.07
N GLY A 314 21.93 17.94 23.95
CA GLY A 314 20.98 19.05 23.74
C GLY A 314 20.66 19.30 22.26
N SER A 315 21.56 18.91 21.36
CA SER A 315 21.34 18.96 19.91
C SER A 315 22.01 17.78 19.20
N SER A 316 21.48 17.40 18.04
CA SER A 316 21.97 16.24 17.28
C SER A 316 23.44 16.39 16.82
N SER A 317 23.98 17.61 16.71
CA SER A 317 25.39 17.86 16.39
C SER A 317 26.37 17.47 17.50
N GLN A 318 25.90 17.32 18.74
CA GLN A 318 26.74 16.93 19.88
C GLN A 318 26.96 15.41 19.99
N ILE A 319 26.31 14.59 19.16
CA ILE A 319 26.41 13.11 19.27
C ILE A 319 27.84 12.60 19.07
N SER A 320 28.58 13.17 18.11
CA SER A 320 29.96 12.77 17.84
C SER A 320 30.88 13.12 19.01
N GLN A 321 30.74 14.33 19.55
CA GLN A 321 31.48 14.78 20.75
C GLN A 321 31.22 13.86 21.95
N LEU A 322 29.95 13.45 22.16
CA LEU A 322 29.60 12.51 23.22
C LEU A 322 30.22 11.12 22.98
N ALA A 323 30.14 10.59 21.75
CA ALA A 323 30.76 9.31 21.40
C ALA A 323 32.29 9.34 21.54
N GLU A 324 32.93 10.49 21.28
CA GLU A 324 34.37 10.73 21.39
C GLU A 324 34.89 10.81 22.84
N THR A 325 34.01 10.93 23.84
CA THR A 325 34.40 10.86 25.27
C THR A 325 34.94 9.48 25.70
N VAL A 326 34.75 8.45 24.88
CA VAL A 326 35.15 7.06 25.15
C VAL A 326 35.91 6.46 23.96
N PRO A 327 36.86 5.52 24.17
CA PRO A 327 37.69 4.98 23.08
C PRO A 327 36.92 4.04 22.15
N ASP A 328 35.90 3.34 22.64
CA ASP A 328 35.14 2.32 21.90
C ASP A 328 33.65 2.31 22.32
N ASN A 329 32.93 1.21 22.04
CA ASN A 329 31.52 1.03 22.43
C ASN A 329 31.32 0.49 23.85
N GLY A 330 32.38 0.33 24.66
CA GLY A 330 32.32 -0.15 26.04
C GLY A 330 31.80 -1.58 26.19
N GLY A 331 31.83 -2.37 25.11
CA GLY A 331 31.17 -3.66 25.04
C GLY A 331 29.67 -3.58 24.70
N CYS A 332 29.09 -2.39 24.54
CA CYS A 332 27.69 -2.23 24.18
C CYS A 332 27.42 -2.51 22.68
N THR A 333 26.17 -2.83 22.35
CA THR A 333 25.68 -2.97 20.97
C THR A 333 24.21 -2.58 20.95
N PHE A 334 23.83 -1.57 20.15
CA PHE A 334 22.48 -1.04 20.10
C PHE A 334 21.81 -1.40 18.77
N VAL A 335 20.94 -2.40 18.77
CA VAL A 335 20.10 -2.69 17.61
C VAL A 335 18.98 -1.65 17.58
N THR A 336 19.01 -0.72 16.62
CA THR A 336 18.10 0.44 16.54
C THR A 336 16.72 0.11 15.94
N ALA A 337 16.19 -1.10 16.17
CA ALA A 337 14.99 -1.63 15.53
C ALA A 337 13.67 -1.02 16.06
N PHE A 338 13.55 0.30 16.22
CA PHE A 338 12.38 0.92 16.86
C PHE A 338 11.03 0.56 16.20
N SER A 339 11.06 0.36 14.88
CA SER A 339 9.93 -0.08 14.05
C SER A 339 10.22 -1.41 13.34
N GLY A 340 11.02 -2.28 13.96
CA GLY A 340 11.61 -3.45 13.31
C GLY A 340 12.87 -3.11 12.50
N LEU A 341 13.36 -4.08 11.73
CA LEU A 341 14.49 -3.96 10.80
C LEU A 341 14.03 -4.26 9.36
N PHE A 342 14.41 -3.40 8.42
CA PHE A 342 14.16 -3.59 6.99
C PHE A 342 15.30 -4.43 6.36
N ALA A 343 15.59 -4.20 5.08
CA ALA A 343 16.59 -4.96 4.33
C ALA A 343 17.98 -4.96 5.01
N PRO A 344 18.74 -6.07 4.94
CA PRO A 344 18.34 -7.38 4.40
C PRO A 344 17.54 -8.24 5.41
N TYR A 345 17.32 -7.75 6.63
CA TYR A 345 16.85 -8.56 7.76
C TYR A 345 15.35 -8.88 7.74
N TRP A 346 14.51 -7.88 7.43
CA TRP A 346 13.04 -7.98 7.42
C TRP A 346 12.44 -8.59 8.71
N ILE A 347 12.83 -8.05 9.85
CA ILE A 347 12.40 -8.49 11.19
C ILE A 347 11.43 -7.45 11.76
N ASP A 348 10.12 -7.72 11.73
CA ASP A 348 9.06 -6.81 12.21
C ASP A 348 8.85 -6.87 13.74
N ASP A 349 9.22 -7.98 14.38
CA ASP A 349 9.11 -8.22 15.81
C ASP A 349 10.31 -7.74 16.66
N ALA A 350 11.40 -7.26 16.05
CA ALA A 350 12.55 -6.71 16.75
C ALA A 350 12.26 -5.30 17.30
N ARG A 351 12.79 -4.95 18.47
CA ARG A 351 12.71 -3.59 19.03
C ARG A 351 14.08 -2.98 19.30
N GLY A 352 14.09 -1.69 19.65
CA GLY A 352 15.29 -1.00 20.09
C GLY A 352 15.91 -1.71 21.31
N THR A 353 17.05 -2.37 21.14
CA THR A 353 17.67 -3.19 22.20
C THR A 353 19.14 -2.84 22.36
N ILE A 354 19.55 -2.47 23.58
CA ILE A 354 20.94 -2.21 23.95
C ILE A 354 21.48 -3.42 24.74
N PHE A 355 22.39 -4.16 24.13
CA PHE A 355 23.11 -5.27 24.76
C PHE A 355 24.46 -4.82 25.33
N GLY A 356 25.03 -5.62 26.22
CA GLY A 356 26.42 -5.46 26.68
C GLY A 356 26.66 -4.31 27.67
N ILE A 357 25.62 -3.86 28.38
CA ILE A 357 25.74 -2.89 29.46
C ILE A 357 26.42 -3.54 30.67
N THR A 358 27.39 -2.84 31.28
CA THR A 358 28.06 -3.21 32.52
C THR A 358 28.16 -1.99 33.45
N ALA A 359 28.67 -2.15 34.67
CA ALA A 359 28.94 -1.02 35.57
C ALA A 359 30.00 -0.02 35.03
N TYR A 360 30.75 -0.39 33.99
CA TYR A 360 31.69 0.51 33.28
C TYR A 360 31.01 1.36 32.18
N THR A 361 29.79 1.01 31.76
CA THR A 361 29.10 1.68 30.65
C THR A 361 28.78 3.15 30.98
N GLN A 362 28.93 4.02 29.98
CA GLN A 362 28.75 5.47 30.09
C GLN A 362 27.90 5.98 28.92
N LYS A 363 27.40 7.23 28.99
CA LYS A 363 26.63 7.84 27.89
C LYS A 363 27.38 7.81 26.55
N GLY A 364 28.69 8.05 26.56
CA GLY A 364 29.56 7.96 25.38
C GLY A 364 29.57 6.58 24.72
N HIS A 365 29.62 5.49 25.52
CA HIS A 365 29.60 4.12 25.01
C HIS A 365 28.30 3.80 24.25
N ILE A 366 27.16 4.29 24.74
CA ILE A 366 25.86 4.14 24.08
C ILE A 366 25.80 5.03 22.82
N ALA A 367 26.26 6.28 22.89
CA ALA A 367 26.34 7.16 21.73
C ALA A 367 27.20 6.56 20.60
N ARG A 368 28.35 5.96 20.94
CA ARG A 368 29.21 5.21 20.01
C ARG A 368 28.44 4.03 19.40
N ALA A 369 27.80 3.20 20.22
CA ALA A 369 27.02 2.05 19.76
C ALA A 369 25.87 2.44 18.81
N THR A 370 25.22 3.59 19.01
CA THR A 370 24.19 4.14 18.10
C THR A 370 24.77 4.48 16.72
N LEU A 371 25.94 5.12 16.66
CA LEU A 371 26.62 5.44 15.40
C LEU A 371 27.10 4.17 14.68
N GLU A 372 27.68 3.22 15.42
CA GLU A 372 28.12 1.92 14.88
C GLU A 372 26.93 1.10 14.32
N ALA A 373 25.76 1.14 14.95
CA ALA A 373 24.56 0.44 14.49
C ALA A 373 24.16 0.79 13.06
N THR A 374 24.30 2.07 12.68
CA THR A 374 23.99 2.54 11.33
C THR A 374 25.02 2.03 10.32
N CYS A 375 26.29 1.96 10.72
CA CYS A 375 27.39 1.41 9.92
C CYS A 375 27.24 -0.11 9.69
N PHE A 376 26.83 -0.88 10.71
CA PHE A 376 26.58 -2.31 10.57
C PHE A 376 25.39 -2.64 9.68
N GLN A 377 24.29 -1.90 9.80
CA GLN A 377 23.12 -2.04 8.91
C GLN A 377 23.49 -1.67 7.47
N THR A 378 24.26 -0.60 7.28
CA THR A 378 24.85 -0.21 5.99
C THR A 378 25.68 -1.34 5.39
N LYS A 379 26.61 -1.93 6.16
CA LYS A 379 27.45 -3.05 5.71
C LYS A 379 26.63 -4.29 5.31
N ALA A 380 25.58 -4.64 6.07
CA ALA A 380 24.73 -5.78 5.75
C ALA A 380 23.93 -5.61 4.45
N ILE A 381 23.47 -4.38 4.16
CA ILE A 381 22.84 -4.04 2.88
C ILE A 381 23.85 -4.15 1.73
N LEU A 382 25.05 -3.58 1.88
CA LEU A 382 26.10 -3.63 0.87
C LEU A 382 26.57 -5.07 0.59
N ASP A 383 26.71 -5.91 1.62
CA ASP A 383 27.03 -7.34 1.47
C ASP A 383 25.95 -8.10 0.69
N SER A 384 24.69 -7.68 0.82
CA SER A 384 23.57 -8.25 0.06
C SER A 384 23.59 -7.77 -1.39
N MET A 385 23.93 -6.51 -1.62
CA MET A 385 24.09 -5.93 -2.97
C MET A 385 25.22 -6.61 -3.75
N GLN A 386 26.36 -6.88 -3.11
CA GLN A 386 27.46 -7.63 -3.72
C GLN A 386 27.07 -9.08 -4.06
N LYS A 387 26.27 -9.75 -3.20
CA LYS A 387 25.78 -11.12 -3.47
C LYS A 387 24.80 -11.17 -4.64
N ASP A 388 23.81 -10.29 -4.67
CA ASP A 388 22.80 -10.27 -5.74
C ASP A 388 23.38 -9.79 -7.08
N SER A 389 24.23 -8.77 -7.08
CA SER A 389 24.80 -8.21 -8.32
C SER A 389 25.98 -9.00 -8.90
N GLY A 390 26.66 -9.82 -8.08
CA GLY A 390 27.91 -10.48 -8.45
C GLY A 390 29.12 -9.54 -8.61
N HIS A 391 28.95 -8.24 -8.40
CA HIS A 391 30.00 -7.23 -8.54
C HIS A 391 30.59 -6.87 -7.17
N ALA A 392 31.91 -6.69 -7.11
CA ALA A 392 32.56 -6.22 -5.89
C ALA A 392 32.16 -4.77 -5.58
N LEU A 393 32.04 -4.43 -4.30
CA LEU A 393 31.90 -3.05 -3.85
C LEU A 393 33.19 -2.27 -4.17
N ALA A 394 33.11 -1.31 -5.08
CA ALA A 394 34.25 -0.47 -5.45
C ALA A 394 34.40 0.70 -4.47
N GLU A 395 33.35 1.53 -4.36
CA GLU A 395 33.36 2.81 -3.65
C GLU A 395 32.00 3.09 -3.04
N LEU A 396 32.00 3.74 -1.87
CA LEU A 396 30.80 4.23 -1.19
C LEU A 396 30.93 5.73 -0.90
N ALA A 397 29.96 6.52 -1.34
CA ALA A 397 29.78 7.85 -0.79
C ALA A 397 29.15 7.76 0.62
N VAL A 398 29.68 8.58 1.55
CA VAL A 398 29.31 8.87 2.97
C VAL A 398 29.71 7.89 4.10
N ASP A 399 30.02 8.50 5.27
CA ASP A 399 30.78 8.03 6.45
C ASP A 399 30.63 6.55 6.91
N GLY A 400 31.69 6.01 7.54
CA GLY A 400 31.67 4.68 8.21
C GLY A 400 32.80 3.68 7.86
N ALA A 401 33.87 4.12 7.19
CA ALA A 401 34.89 3.29 6.54
C ALA A 401 35.44 2.10 7.37
N ASP A 402 35.68 2.27 8.67
CA ASP A 402 36.25 1.21 9.53
C ASP A 402 35.42 -0.08 9.56
N LEU A 403 34.11 0.06 9.79
CA LEU A 403 33.19 -1.07 9.90
C LEU A 403 32.72 -1.60 8.53
N ILE A 404 32.64 -0.71 7.54
CA ILE A 404 32.22 -1.07 6.18
C ILE A 404 33.37 -1.78 5.44
N GLY A 405 34.60 -1.29 5.60
CA GLY A 405 35.81 -1.93 5.12
C GLY A 405 36.29 -1.55 3.72
N ILE A 406 35.69 -0.52 3.12
CA ILE A 406 36.08 0.10 1.85
C ILE A 406 36.33 1.61 2.06
N PRO A 407 37.04 2.29 1.15
CA PRO A 407 37.15 3.75 1.18
C PRO A 407 35.77 4.40 1.12
N VAL A 408 35.63 5.49 1.88
CA VAL A 408 34.39 6.26 1.96
C VAL A 408 34.65 7.71 1.59
N GLU A 409 33.92 8.24 0.61
CA GLU A 409 34.07 9.61 0.17
C GLU A 409 32.92 10.50 0.65
N ARG A 410 33.24 11.66 1.22
CA ARG A 410 32.24 12.68 1.56
C ARG A 410 32.52 13.97 0.80
N PRO A 411 31.69 14.35 -0.20
CA PRO A 411 31.82 15.62 -0.89
C PRO A 411 31.52 16.79 0.05
N ARG A 412 32.04 17.98 -0.27
CA ARG A 412 31.77 19.22 0.49
C ARG A 412 30.33 19.71 0.28
N MET A 413 29.80 19.55 -0.93
CA MET A 413 28.42 19.85 -1.27
C MET A 413 27.56 18.62 -0.96
N LEU A 414 26.60 18.76 -0.04
CA LEU A 414 25.82 17.65 0.52
C LEU A 414 24.49 17.40 -0.21
N GLU A 415 23.99 18.38 -0.96
CA GLU A 415 22.69 18.41 -1.66
C GLU A 415 22.73 17.60 -2.99
N THR A 416 23.27 16.39 -2.93
CA THR A 416 23.51 15.53 -4.10
C THR A 416 22.24 15.02 -4.77
N THR A 417 21.13 14.92 -4.03
CA THR A 417 19.78 14.67 -4.60
C THR A 417 19.44 15.72 -5.65
N ALA A 418 19.53 16.99 -5.27
CA ALA A 418 19.17 18.12 -6.10
C ALA A 418 20.14 18.31 -7.29
N LEU A 419 21.44 18.06 -7.07
CA LEU A 419 22.42 17.99 -8.16
C LEU A 419 22.09 16.89 -9.18
N GLY A 420 21.59 15.73 -8.75
CA GLY A 420 21.21 14.65 -9.66
C GLY A 420 20.04 15.01 -10.59
N ALA A 421 19.01 15.66 -10.03
CA ALA A 421 17.91 16.19 -10.81
C ALA A 421 18.37 17.30 -11.77
N ALA A 422 19.33 18.14 -11.34
CA ALA A 422 19.96 19.14 -12.18
C ALA A 422 20.78 18.53 -13.34
N ILE A 423 21.54 17.46 -13.09
CA ILE A 423 22.29 16.71 -14.11
C ILE A 423 21.34 16.11 -15.15
N ALA A 424 20.24 15.49 -14.72
CA ALA A 424 19.22 14.94 -15.62
C ALA A 424 18.64 16.03 -16.53
N ALA A 425 18.29 17.19 -15.98
CA ALA A 425 17.79 18.31 -16.77
C ALA A 425 18.85 18.91 -17.71
N GLY A 426 20.10 18.98 -17.26
CA GLY A 426 21.21 19.52 -18.05
C GLY A 426 21.64 18.64 -19.22
N PHE A 427 21.55 17.31 -19.12
CA PHE A 427 21.73 16.42 -20.27
C PHE A 427 20.68 16.67 -21.36
N ALA A 428 19.41 16.79 -20.96
CA ALA A 428 18.30 16.99 -21.89
C ALA A 428 18.40 18.29 -22.70
N VAL A 429 19.00 19.35 -22.13
CA VAL A 429 19.20 20.66 -22.79
C VAL A 429 20.67 20.93 -23.17
N SER A 430 21.51 19.89 -23.20
CA SER A 430 22.92 19.94 -23.62
C SER A 430 23.82 20.93 -22.86
N VAL A 431 23.57 21.13 -21.56
CA VAL A 431 24.55 21.72 -20.62
C VAL A 431 25.72 20.77 -20.40
N TRP A 432 25.44 19.46 -20.38
CA TRP A 432 26.44 18.40 -20.46
C TRP A 432 26.08 17.46 -21.62
N GLU A 433 27.07 17.07 -22.41
CA GLU A 433 26.93 16.20 -23.59
C GLU A 433 27.24 14.72 -23.29
N ASN A 434 28.04 14.46 -22.25
CA ASN A 434 28.50 13.12 -21.88
C ASN A 434 28.93 13.04 -20.40
N PHE A 435 28.99 11.83 -19.85
CA PHE A 435 29.39 11.61 -18.45
C PHE A 435 30.85 12.00 -18.14
N GLU A 436 31.73 12.09 -19.13
CA GLU A 436 33.13 12.52 -18.94
C GLU A 436 33.22 13.98 -18.46
N GLN A 437 32.35 14.86 -18.97
CA GLN A 437 32.26 16.26 -18.53
C GLN A 437 31.86 16.39 -17.04
N LEU A 438 31.20 15.38 -16.47
CA LEU A 438 30.83 15.37 -15.04
C LEU A 438 31.98 14.93 -14.11
N LYS A 439 33.14 14.49 -14.62
CA LYS A 439 34.26 14.04 -13.77
C LYS A 439 34.66 15.09 -12.74
N ASN A 440 34.77 16.35 -13.17
CA ASN A 440 35.21 17.47 -12.34
C ASN A 440 34.08 18.12 -11.51
N VAL A 441 32.81 17.86 -11.84
CA VAL A 441 31.63 18.37 -11.13
C VAL A 441 31.62 17.85 -9.69
N ASN A 442 31.35 18.72 -8.72
CA ASN A 442 31.32 18.40 -7.29
C ASN A 442 32.56 17.63 -6.76
N THR A 443 33.77 18.02 -7.18
CA THR A 443 35.03 17.43 -6.67
C THR A 443 35.73 18.24 -5.57
N ALA A 444 35.34 19.52 -5.40
CA ALA A 444 35.98 20.42 -4.46
C ALA A 444 35.76 20.01 -3.00
N GLY A 445 36.85 19.78 -2.25
CA GLY A 445 36.81 19.53 -0.81
C GLY A 445 36.27 18.16 -0.39
N ILE A 446 36.34 17.15 -1.26
CA ILE A 446 36.08 15.76 -0.87
C ILE A 446 36.99 15.36 0.30
N THR A 447 36.40 14.75 1.32
CA THR A 447 37.12 14.09 2.41
C THR A 447 37.00 12.58 2.25
N THR A 448 38.14 11.88 2.07
CA THR A 448 38.17 10.42 1.96
C THR A 448 38.55 9.79 3.30
N PHE A 449 37.70 8.91 3.81
CA PHE A 449 37.91 8.14 5.03
C PHE A 449 38.38 6.73 4.64
N MET A 450 39.60 6.38 5.03
CA MET A 450 40.17 5.05 4.82
C MET A 450 39.90 4.14 6.03
N PRO A 451 39.63 2.83 5.84
CA PRO A 451 39.57 1.88 6.94
C PRO A 451 40.91 1.78 7.67
N LYS A 452 40.90 1.91 8.99
CA LYS A 452 42.06 1.85 9.90
C LYS A 452 42.05 0.58 10.77
N ILE A 453 40.88 0.01 11.07
CA ILE A 453 40.80 -1.25 11.83
C ILE A 453 41.10 -2.48 10.97
N ALA A 454 41.71 -3.50 11.59
CA ALA A 454 42.11 -4.74 10.93
C ALA A 454 40.87 -5.57 10.49
N PRO A 455 40.93 -6.33 9.37
CA PRO A 455 39.81 -7.14 8.89
C PRO A 455 39.25 -8.10 9.95
N LYS A 456 40.13 -8.80 10.69
CA LYS A 456 39.74 -9.72 11.78
C LYS A 456 38.96 -9.03 12.90
N GLU A 457 39.30 -7.78 13.22
CA GLU A 457 38.58 -7.00 14.25
C GLU A 457 37.20 -6.59 13.73
N ARG A 458 37.12 -6.16 12.46
CA ARG A 458 35.87 -5.83 11.77
C ARG A 458 34.91 -7.02 11.73
N GLU A 459 35.42 -8.22 11.41
CA GLU A 459 34.67 -9.48 11.44
C GLU A 459 34.15 -9.81 12.84
N GLN A 460 34.96 -9.66 13.88
CA GLN A 460 34.55 -9.88 15.28
C GLN A 460 33.45 -8.89 15.71
N ARG A 461 33.60 -7.61 15.36
CA ARG A 461 32.58 -6.57 15.63
C ARG A 461 31.27 -6.87 14.87
N LEU A 462 31.35 -7.27 13.60
CA LEU A 462 30.19 -7.63 12.78
C LEU A 462 29.49 -8.90 13.29
N ALA A 463 30.23 -9.93 13.69
CA ALA A 463 29.66 -11.15 14.27
C ALA A 463 28.94 -10.86 15.59
N LYS A 464 29.46 -9.93 16.40
CA LYS A 464 28.79 -9.46 17.62
C LYS A 464 27.51 -8.67 17.32
N TRP A 465 27.54 -7.81 16.30
CA TRP A 465 26.34 -7.12 15.80
C TRP A 465 25.28 -8.13 15.32
N GLN A 466 25.65 -9.10 14.47
CA GLN A 466 24.75 -10.14 13.98
C GLN A 466 24.14 -10.93 15.13
N LYS A 467 24.96 -11.33 16.13
CA LYS A 467 24.46 -11.97 17.35
C LYS A 467 23.43 -11.09 18.09
N ALA A 468 23.66 -9.78 18.20
CA ALA A 468 22.71 -8.86 18.82
C ALA A 468 21.39 -8.74 18.03
N VAL A 469 21.45 -8.74 16.69
CA VAL A 469 20.27 -8.75 15.81
C VAL A 469 19.48 -10.05 15.95
N GLU A 470 20.15 -11.21 15.97
CA GLU A 470 19.50 -12.49 16.23
C GLU A 470 18.86 -12.54 17.63
N MET A 471 19.52 -11.96 18.64
CA MET A 471 19.02 -11.92 20.02
C MET A 471 17.87 -10.92 20.26
N CYS A 472 17.57 -10.01 19.32
CA CYS A 472 16.40 -9.14 19.41
C CYS A 472 15.20 -9.60 18.58
N LYS A 473 15.32 -10.69 17.81
CA LYS A 473 14.17 -11.35 17.14
C LYS A 473 13.18 -11.88 18.18
N GLY A 474 11.89 -11.88 17.85
CA GLY A 474 10.83 -12.34 18.73
C GLY A 474 10.60 -11.46 19.97
N TRP A 475 11.33 -10.35 20.13
CA TRP A 475 11.26 -9.51 21.33
C TRP A 475 9.86 -8.90 21.54
N ALA A 476 9.22 -8.45 20.46
CA ALA A 476 7.89 -7.88 20.51
C ALA A 476 6.82 -8.98 20.39
N GLU A 477 6.72 -9.81 21.43
CA GLU A 477 5.50 -10.57 21.70
C GLU A 477 4.32 -9.61 21.77
N GLY A 478 3.51 -9.55 20.71
CA GLY A 478 2.42 -8.59 20.62
C GLY A 478 2.51 -7.55 19.50
N LEU A 479 3.53 -7.51 18.64
CA LEU A 479 3.62 -6.45 17.61
C LEU A 479 3.80 -6.88 16.17
N SER A 480 4.33 -8.08 15.92
CA SER A 480 3.70 -8.93 14.90
C SER A 480 2.19 -8.95 15.21
N LYS A 481 1.83 -9.28 16.45
CA LYS A 481 0.48 -9.18 17.07
C LYS A 481 -0.10 -7.77 17.33
N VAL A 482 0.26 -6.70 16.62
CA VAL A 482 -0.63 -5.50 16.50
C VAL A 482 -1.14 -5.36 15.05
N ILE A 483 -0.36 -5.87 14.09
CA ILE A 483 -0.85 -6.23 12.76
C ILE A 483 -1.54 -7.62 12.80
N ILE A 484 -1.24 -8.44 13.82
CA ILE A 484 -1.71 -9.82 14.03
C ILE A 484 -2.54 -9.99 15.33
N ALA A 485 -2.83 -8.97 16.15
CA ALA A 485 -3.95 -9.07 17.13
C ALA A 485 -5.31 -8.78 16.49
N MET A 486 -5.33 -8.32 15.24
CA MET A 486 -6.47 -8.56 14.34
C MET A 486 -6.47 -10.00 13.77
N HIS A 487 -5.40 -10.78 13.96
CA HIS A 487 -5.22 -12.13 13.41
C HIS A 487 -4.64 -13.12 14.44
N SER A 488 -5.27 -13.26 15.61
CA SER A 488 -5.47 -14.55 16.30
C SER A 488 -5.69 -14.40 17.81
N SER A 489 -6.97 -14.46 18.21
CA SER A 489 -7.38 -15.27 19.39
C SER A 489 -7.48 -16.76 19.02
N LEU A 490 -6.50 -17.22 18.23
CA LEU A 490 -6.25 -18.56 17.75
C LEU A 490 -4.81 -18.91 18.20
N ILE A 491 -4.49 -20.19 18.40
CA ILE A 491 -3.19 -20.61 18.93
C ILE A 491 -2.95 -20.12 20.39
N LEU A 492 -3.91 -20.43 21.27
CA LEU A 492 -3.58 -20.96 22.60
C LEU A 492 -4.21 -22.36 22.84
N SER A 493 -4.95 -22.89 21.87
CA SER A 493 -5.58 -24.23 21.92
C SER A 493 -4.81 -25.30 21.14
N LEU A 494 -3.76 -24.94 20.38
CA LEU A 494 -2.90 -25.88 19.66
C LEU A 494 -1.42 -25.60 19.95
N LEU A 495 -0.94 -26.12 21.08
CA LEU A 495 0.39 -26.75 21.22
C LEU A 495 0.55 -27.38 22.62
N LEU A 496 -0.26 -28.41 22.89
CA LEU A 496 0.11 -29.45 23.85
C LEU A 496 0.40 -30.75 23.09
N ALA A 497 1.68 -31.12 23.09
CA ALA A 497 2.26 -32.43 22.76
C ALA A 497 1.99 -33.08 21.39
N LEU A 498 3.03 -33.09 20.55
CA LEU A 498 3.23 -34.01 19.43
C LEU A 498 3.57 -35.44 19.92
N SER A 499 2.93 -36.46 19.36
CA SER A 499 3.47 -37.82 19.04
C SER A 499 2.32 -38.69 18.50
N SER A 500 2.47 -39.63 17.55
CA SER A 500 3.64 -40.08 16.78
C SER A 500 3.21 -40.79 15.49
N ALA A 501 4.06 -40.73 14.46
CA ALA A 501 4.33 -41.75 13.42
C ALA A 501 3.21 -42.41 12.57
N THR A 502 3.54 -42.48 11.27
CA THR A 502 3.26 -43.54 10.26
C THR A 502 1.91 -43.65 9.49
N THR A 503 2.09 -43.63 8.16
CA THR A 503 1.44 -44.40 7.06
C THR A 503 0.07 -44.03 6.46
N THR A 504 0.12 -43.91 5.11
CA THR A 504 -0.86 -44.24 4.06
C THR A 504 -2.19 -43.48 3.92
N ASP A 505 -2.17 -42.59 2.91
CA ASP A 505 -3.06 -42.52 1.74
C ASP A 505 -4.52 -41.99 1.80
N ASP A 506 -4.88 -41.41 0.65
CA ASP A 506 -6.17 -40.94 0.11
C ASP A 506 -7.01 -39.79 0.74
N SER A 507 -7.29 -38.83 -0.17
CA SER A 507 -8.29 -37.76 -0.19
C SER A 507 -9.00 -37.32 1.10
N ASN A 508 -8.74 -36.08 1.55
CA ASN A 508 -9.76 -35.32 2.28
C ASN A 508 -9.63 -33.80 2.07
N THR A 509 -10.70 -33.19 1.56
CA THR A 509 -10.81 -31.73 1.35
C THR A 509 -11.20 -31.02 2.63
N THR A 510 -10.27 -30.28 3.23
CA THR A 510 -10.55 -29.40 4.37
C THR A 510 -11.42 -28.22 3.96
N ALA A 511 -12.55 -28.05 4.64
CA ALA A 511 -13.45 -26.92 4.44
C ALA A 511 -12.89 -25.63 5.03
N LYS A 512 -13.09 -24.49 4.36
CA LYS A 512 -12.73 -23.15 4.82
C LYS A 512 -13.97 -22.38 5.26
N THR A 513 -14.02 -21.88 6.48
CA THR A 513 -15.08 -20.97 6.93
C THR A 513 -14.99 -19.61 6.20
N ILE A 514 -16.11 -19.13 5.69
CA ILE A 514 -16.29 -17.86 4.99
C ILE A 514 -17.04 -16.86 5.88
N ILE A 515 -18.17 -17.29 6.45
CA ILE A 515 -18.89 -16.57 7.52
C ILE A 515 -18.93 -17.51 8.74
N PRO A 516 -18.45 -17.09 9.92
CA PRO A 516 -18.43 -17.91 11.13
C PRO A 516 -19.73 -17.81 11.93
N LYS A 517 -20.08 -18.86 12.68
CA LYS A 517 -21.31 -18.96 13.52
C LYS A 517 -21.57 -17.75 14.42
N ASP A 518 -20.52 -17.10 14.87
CA ASP A 518 -20.54 -15.97 15.78
C ASP A 518 -20.57 -14.60 15.06
N CYS A 519 -20.85 -14.56 13.76
CA CYS A 519 -20.95 -13.33 12.97
C CYS A 519 -21.95 -12.31 13.53
N PHE A 520 -22.96 -12.75 14.28
CA PHE A 520 -23.95 -11.89 14.94
C PHE A 520 -23.63 -11.58 16.41
N SER A 521 -22.49 -12.03 16.95
CA SER A 521 -22.14 -11.85 18.37
C SER A 521 -21.76 -10.40 18.75
N SER A 522 -21.58 -9.50 17.78
CA SER A 522 -21.40 -8.07 18.00
C SER A 522 -21.65 -7.29 16.71
N GLN A 523 -21.96 -6.00 16.84
CA GLN A 523 -22.10 -5.07 15.72
C GLN A 523 -20.85 -5.08 14.81
N SER A 524 -19.65 -5.03 15.39
CA SER A 524 -18.39 -5.07 14.64
C SER A 524 -18.18 -6.39 13.86
N LYS A 525 -18.60 -7.55 14.40
CA LYS A 525 -18.56 -8.80 13.62
C LYS A 525 -19.60 -8.80 12.51
N PHE A 526 -20.82 -8.33 12.77
CA PHE A 526 -21.84 -8.24 11.74
C PHE A 526 -21.38 -7.34 10.58
N ASP A 527 -20.89 -6.14 10.89
CA ASP A 527 -20.37 -5.17 9.90
C ASP A 527 -19.14 -5.69 9.13
N THR A 528 -18.46 -6.73 9.62
CA THR A 528 -17.37 -7.41 8.89
C THR A 528 -17.90 -8.26 7.73
N TYR A 529 -19.05 -8.92 7.90
CA TYR A 529 -19.57 -9.90 6.95
C TYR A 529 -20.80 -9.42 6.15
N PHE A 530 -21.55 -8.45 6.69
CA PHE A 530 -22.82 -7.99 6.14
C PHE A 530 -22.84 -6.48 5.89
N ASP A 531 -23.57 -6.10 4.85
CA ASP A 531 -24.09 -4.76 4.64
C ASP A 531 -25.61 -4.73 4.84
N TYR A 532 -26.13 -3.53 5.05
CA TYR A 532 -27.55 -3.27 5.24
C TYR A 532 -28.28 -3.10 3.90
N LEU A 533 -29.60 -3.31 3.91
CA LEU A 533 -30.48 -3.26 2.73
C LEU A 533 -30.19 -4.39 1.72
N TYR A 534 -30.90 -4.39 0.59
CA TYR A 534 -30.55 -5.24 -0.55
C TYR A 534 -29.33 -4.65 -1.29
N PRO A 535 -28.55 -5.47 -2.04
CA PRO A 535 -27.40 -4.99 -2.81
C PRO A 535 -27.74 -3.89 -3.84
N TRP A 536 -29.00 -3.84 -4.28
CA TRP A 536 -29.54 -2.86 -5.23
C TRP A 536 -30.35 -1.73 -4.57
N GLY A 537 -30.31 -1.61 -3.22
CA GLY A 537 -30.91 -0.51 -2.46
C GLY A 537 -32.06 -0.93 -1.55
N SER A 538 -32.97 0.01 -1.26
CA SER A 538 -34.04 -0.17 -0.28
C SER A 538 -35.28 -0.90 -0.80
N ASP A 539 -35.50 -0.97 -2.12
CA ASP A 539 -36.72 -1.54 -2.70
C ASP A 539 -36.48 -2.92 -3.35
N HIS A 540 -37.39 -3.85 -3.08
CA HIS A 540 -37.52 -5.14 -3.76
C HIS A 540 -39.01 -5.45 -4.00
N ASN A 541 -39.33 -6.55 -4.67
CA ASN A 541 -40.62 -6.89 -5.34
C ASN A 541 -41.90 -7.03 -4.47
N GLY A 542 -42.05 -6.29 -3.36
CA GLY A 542 -43.21 -6.31 -2.47
C GLY A 542 -43.46 -4.97 -1.73
N ALA A 543 -44.36 -4.97 -0.75
CA ALA A 543 -44.92 -3.75 -0.15
C ALA A 543 -44.11 -3.19 1.04
N ALA A 544 -42.82 -3.52 1.11
CA ALA A 544 -41.91 -3.08 2.17
C ALA A 544 -40.68 -2.40 1.58
N ARG A 545 -40.32 -1.26 2.16
CA ARG A 545 -39.08 -0.50 1.88
C ARG A 545 -38.09 -0.81 2.98
N MET A 546 -36.88 -1.24 2.61
CA MET A 546 -35.85 -1.61 3.58
C MET A 546 -35.20 -0.36 4.18
N ASP A 547 -34.95 -0.42 5.49
CA ASP A 547 -34.29 0.63 6.26
C ASP A 547 -33.40 -0.02 7.33
N LYS A 548 -32.18 0.51 7.47
CA LYS A 548 -31.19 0.09 8.47
C LYS A 548 -31.73 0.18 9.90
N ALA A 549 -32.65 1.10 10.19
CA ALA A 549 -33.27 1.23 11.52
C ALA A 549 -34.02 -0.04 11.98
N HIS A 550 -34.45 -0.90 11.04
CA HIS A 550 -35.16 -2.15 11.30
C HIS A 550 -34.23 -3.38 11.33
N VAL A 551 -32.93 -3.17 11.52
CA VAL A 551 -31.91 -4.21 11.64
C VAL A 551 -31.17 -4.02 12.96
N SER A 552 -31.28 -5.00 13.86
CA SER A 552 -30.63 -4.95 15.18
C SER A 552 -29.91 -6.26 15.54
N LEU A 553 -28.99 -6.16 16.50
CA LEU A 553 -28.22 -7.28 17.04
C LEU A 553 -28.36 -7.28 18.57
N SER A 554 -28.83 -8.39 19.11
CA SER A 554 -29.01 -8.60 20.56
C SER A 554 -28.81 -10.07 20.89
N ASP A 555 -28.14 -10.37 22.01
CA ASP A 555 -27.93 -11.75 22.50
C ASP A 555 -27.30 -12.70 21.46
N SER A 556 -26.43 -12.18 20.61
CA SER A 556 -25.81 -12.87 19.46
C SER A 556 -26.76 -13.31 18.34
N HIS A 557 -27.95 -12.71 18.26
CA HIS A 557 -28.91 -12.91 17.18
C HIS A 557 -29.03 -11.65 16.33
N LEU A 558 -29.12 -11.82 15.01
CA LEU A 558 -29.67 -10.82 14.09
C LEU A 558 -31.19 -10.79 14.27
N THR A 559 -31.77 -9.60 14.37
CA THR A 559 -33.22 -9.39 14.34
C THR A 559 -33.59 -8.34 13.31
N LEU A 560 -34.47 -8.72 12.40
CA LEU A 560 -35.11 -7.85 11.42
C LEU A 560 -36.53 -7.57 11.90
N THR A 561 -36.95 -6.31 11.91
CA THR A 561 -38.31 -5.89 12.29
C THR A 561 -39.08 -5.37 11.07
N ALA A 562 -40.40 -5.27 11.16
CA ALA A 562 -41.20 -4.51 10.21
C ALA A 562 -42.27 -3.69 10.94
N GLU A 563 -42.42 -2.43 10.54
CA GLU A 563 -43.39 -1.47 11.11
C GLU A 563 -44.38 -1.01 10.03
N PRO A 564 -45.71 -0.99 10.29
CA PRO A 564 -46.69 -0.46 9.35
C PRO A 564 -46.61 1.07 9.19
N VAL A 565 -46.56 1.56 7.95
CA VAL A 565 -46.42 2.99 7.63
C VAL A 565 -47.46 3.48 6.60
N LYS A 566 -47.63 4.80 6.51
CA LYS A 566 -48.53 5.46 5.56
C LYS A 566 -47.82 6.61 4.84
N GLY A 567 -48.17 6.84 3.59
CA GLY A 567 -47.65 7.98 2.81
C GLY A 567 -46.21 7.82 2.31
N GLN A 568 -45.65 6.60 2.36
CA GLN A 568 -44.39 6.29 1.69
C GLN A 568 -44.57 6.36 0.16
N PRO A 569 -43.57 6.85 -0.60
CA PRO A 569 -43.60 6.75 -2.06
C PRO A 569 -43.60 5.30 -2.53
N ASP A 570 -44.45 5.00 -3.50
CA ASP A 570 -44.51 3.71 -4.21
C ASP A 570 -43.12 3.34 -4.77
N ALA A 571 -42.73 2.08 -4.62
CA ALA A 571 -41.57 1.54 -5.31
C ALA A 571 -41.91 1.26 -6.78
N SER A 572 -40.91 1.33 -7.67
CA SER A 572 -41.08 0.92 -9.07
C SER A 572 -40.36 -0.41 -9.31
N HIS A 573 -41.11 -1.45 -9.70
CA HIS A 573 -40.54 -2.75 -10.02
C HIS A 573 -41.27 -3.37 -11.21
N GLY A 574 -40.52 -3.87 -12.21
CA GLY A 574 -41.08 -4.44 -13.44
C GLY A 574 -42.02 -3.49 -14.22
N GLY A 575 -41.80 -2.18 -14.10
CA GLY A 575 -42.68 -1.15 -14.71
C GLY A 575 -44.02 -0.92 -13.99
N LYS A 576 -44.23 -1.51 -12.82
CA LYS A 576 -45.41 -1.30 -11.97
C LYS A 576 -45.06 -0.47 -10.74
N ALA A 577 -45.96 0.42 -10.34
CA ALA A 577 -45.92 1.04 -9.03
C ALA A 577 -46.40 0.03 -7.99
N ILE A 578 -45.61 -0.18 -6.94
CA ILE A 578 -45.92 -1.05 -5.80
C ILE A 578 -46.08 -0.16 -4.56
N PRO A 579 -47.28 -0.04 -4.00
CA PRO A 579 -47.51 0.72 -2.79
C PRO A 579 -46.67 0.20 -1.62
N ILE A 580 -45.96 1.11 -0.94
CA ILE A 580 -45.20 0.78 0.26
C ILE A 580 -46.10 0.96 1.49
N HIS A 581 -46.20 -0.12 2.27
CA HIS A 581 -47.03 -0.19 3.47
C HIS A 581 -46.22 -0.47 4.74
N TYR A 582 -44.94 -0.81 4.60
CA TYR A 582 -44.05 -1.16 5.72
C TYR A 582 -42.64 -0.59 5.53
N LEU A 583 -42.01 -0.21 6.62
CA LEU A 583 -40.54 -0.14 6.71
C LEU A 583 -40.06 -1.46 7.33
N SER A 584 -38.95 -2.03 6.85
CA SER A 584 -38.44 -3.31 7.36
C SER A 584 -36.93 -3.50 7.18
N GLY A 585 -36.39 -4.58 7.74
CA GLY A 585 -34.96 -4.91 7.68
C GLY A 585 -34.61 -5.88 6.54
N ALA A 586 -33.49 -5.61 5.88
CA ALA A 586 -32.74 -6.56 5.06
C ALA A 586 -31.24 -6.37 5.28
N VAL A 587 -30.51 -7.46 5.09
CA VAL A 587 -29.04 -7.51 5.12
C VAL A 587 -28.54 -8.42 4.02
N HIS A 588 -27.36 -8.16 3.49
CA HIS A 588 -26.71 -9.02 2.50
C HIS A 588 -25.24 -9.23 2.84
N ALA A 589 -24.68 -10.38 2.48
CA ALA A 589 -23.27 -10.65 2.70
C ALA A 589 -22.39 -9.83 1.75
N LYS A 590 -21.25 -9.36 2.26
CA LYS A 590 -20.21 -8.65 1.51
C LYS A 590 -19.44 -9.53 0.53
N GLU A 591 -19.35 -10.83 0.85
CA GLU A 591 -18.71 -11.83 -0.01
C GLU A 591 -19.69 -12.36 -1.06
N HIS A 592 -19.19 -12.60 -2.29
CA HIS A 592 -19.97 -13.24 -3.35
C HIS A 592 -19.66 -14.74 -3.43
N PHE A 593 -20.70 -15.57 -3.41
CA PHE A 593 -20.55 -17.01 -3.44
C PHE A 593 -20.55 -17.51 -4.89
N THR A 594 -19.39 -17.97 -5.36
CA THR A 594 -19.19 -18.47 -6.73
C THR A 594 -18.77 -19.93 -6.70
N VAL A 595 -19.63 -20.86 -7.14
CA VAL A 595 -19.28 -22.29 -7.14
C VAL A 595 -18.30 -22.57 -8.29
N ALA A 596 -17.06 -22.94 -7.93
CA ALA A 596 -16.03 -23.37 -8.88
C ALA A 596 -16.28 -24.80 -9.40
N SER A 597 -15.69 -25.17 -10.54
CA SER A 597 -15.97 -26.43 -11.27
C SER A 597 -15.68 -27.73 -10.52
N LYS A 598 -14.98 -27.69 -9.38
CA LYS A 598 -14.78 -28.81 -8.45
C LYS A 598 -15.06 -28.44 -6.98
N GLY A 599 -15.68 -27.27 -6.79
CA GLY A 599 -15.90 -26.64 -5.49
C GLY A 599 -17.35 -26.67 -5.03
N GLY A 600 -17.60 -25.93 -3.95
CA GLY A 600 -18.92 -25.75 -3.40
C GLY A 600 -18.94 -25.07 -2.04
N PHE A 601 -20.13 -24.92 -1.49
CA PHE A 601 -20.37 -24.28 -0.20
C PHE A 601 -21.40 -25.06 0.62
N ASP A 602 -21.26 -25.03 1.94
CA ASP A 602 -22.35 -25.36 2.86
C ASP A 602 -22.79 -24.08 3.55
N PHE A 603 -24.06 -23.72 3.43
CA PHE A 603 -24.69 -22.65 4.19
C PHE A 603 -25.50 -23.30 5.31
N SER A 604 -25.42 -22.79 6.54
CA SER A 604 -26.25 -23.26 7.65
C SER A 604 -26.55 -22.13 8.62
N GLY A 605 -27.70 -22.16 9.27
CA GLY A 605 -28.06 -21.21 10.32
C GLY A 605 -29.34 -21.63 11.03
N GLU A 606 -29.59 -21.01 12.18
CA GLU A 606 -30.86 -21.14 12.90
C GLU A 606 -31.70 -19.89 12.68
N PHE A 607 -32.98 -20.07 12.36
CA PHE A 607 -33.88 -19.01 11.96
C PHE A 607 -35.20 -19.11 12.73
N GLN A 608 -35.69 -17.98 13.22
CA GLN A 608 -36.97 -17.83 13.89
C GLN A 608 -37.83 -16.85 13.08
N ALA A 609 -38.74 -17.39 12.26
CA ALA A 609 -39.56 -16.62 11.34
C ALA A 609 -41.00 -16.45 11.86
N THR A 610 -41.54 -15.25 11.66
CA THR A 610 -42.93 -14.93 11.93
C THR A 610 -43.90 -15.79 11.11
N THR A 611 -45.00 -16.18 11.75
CA THR A 611 -46.10 -16.94 11.13
C THR A 611 -47.20 -16.01 10.60
N THR A 612 -47.00 -14.70 10.67
CA THR A 612 -48.04 -13.73 10.33
C THR A 612 -48.26 -13.71 8.82
N LYS A 613 -49.51 -13.89 8.41
CA LYS A 613 -49.88 -13.90 6.98
C LYS A 613 -49.51 -12.57 6.30
N GLY A 614 -49.03 -12.66 5.06
CA GLY A 614 -48.58 -11.51 4.27
C GLY A 614 -47.15 -11.03 4.60
N THR A 615 -46.47 -11.70 5.53
CA THR A 615 -45.01 -11.59 5.69
C THR A 615 -44.31 -12.62 4.80
N TRP A 616 -43.13 -12.25 4.30
CA TRP A 616 -42.27 -13.09 3.48
C TRP A 616 -40.80 -12.95 3.95
N PRO A 617 -40.46 -13.48 5.15
CA PRO A 617 -39.07 -13.72 5.53
C PRO A 617 -38.37 -14.63 4.52
N ALA A 618 -37.10 -14.35 4.22
CA ALA A 618 -36.30 -15.20 3.34
C ALA A 618 -34.82 -15.29 3.75
N PHE A 619 -34.20 -16.42 3.39
CA PHE A 619 -32.76 -16.68 3.40
C PHE A 619 -32.40 -17.31 2.05
N TRP A 620 -31.72 -16.56 1.18
CA TRP A 620 -31.64 -16.88 -0.25
C TRP A 620 -30.37 -16.34 -0.90
N LEU A 621 -30.04 -16.92 -2.06
CA LEU A 621 -28.95 -16.49 -2.92
C LEU A 621 -29.49 -15.98 -4.26
N THR A 622 -28.91 -14.93 -4.82
CA THR A 622 -29.30 -14.42 -6.15
C THR A 622 -28.14 -13.83 -6.94
N ALA A 623 -28.23 -13.86 -8.26
CA ALA A 623 -27.13 -13.51 -9.16
C ALA A 623 -26.77 -12.02 -9.17
N VAL A 624 -25.47 -11.73 -9.03
CA VAL A 624 -24.90 -10.37 -9.10
C VAL A 624 -25.16 -9.70 -10.46
N LYS A 625 -25.25 -10.48 -11.55
CA LYS A 625 -25.40 -9.97 -12.93
C LYS A 625 -26.85 -9.87 -13.43
N GLY A 626 -27.82 -9.95 -12.51
CA GLY A 626 -29.25 -9.92 -12.81
C GLY A 626 -29.89 -11.30 -12.71
N TRP A 627 -31.17 -11.32 -12.34
CA TRP A 627 -31.96 -12.52 -12.10
C TRP A 627 -32.44 -13.20 -13.39
N PRO A 628 -32.46 -14.55 -13.47
CA PRO A 628 -31.83 -15.54 -12.58
C PRO A 628 -30.32 -15.74 -12.88
N PRO A 629 -29.55 -16.55 -12.13
CA PRO A 629 -29.97 -17.57 -11.15
C PRO A 629 -30.39 -17.09 -9.74
N GLU A 630 -31.17 -17.94 -9.07
CA GLU A 630 -31.65 -17.77 -7.68
C GLU A 630 -31.70 -19.11 -6.92
N ILE A 631 -31.47 -19.09 -5.59
CA ILE A 631 -31.59 -20.25 -4.68
C ILE A 631 -32.28 -19.81 -3.40
N ASP A 632 -33.51 -20.25 -3.21
CA ASP A 632 -34.24 -20.07 -1.97
C ASP A 632 -33.87 -21.16 -0.98
N MET A 633 -33.02 -20.84 -0.01
CA MET A 633 -32.62 -21.78 1.04
C MET A 633 -33.65 -21.89 2.16
N ALA A 634 -34.45 -20.84 2.37
CA ALA A 634 -35.73 -20.91 3.06
C ALA A 634 -36.55 -19.64 2.79
N GLU A 635 -37.79 -19.78 2.33
CA GLU A 635 -38.80 -18.71 2.30
C GLU A 635 -40.00 -19.06 3.17
N TRP A 636 -40.39 -18.16 4.08
CA TRP A 636 -41.55 -18.36 4.95
C TRP A 636 -42.77 -17.58 4.42
N LYS A 637 -43.69 -18.27 3.75
CA LYS A 637 -44.86 -17.63 3.10
C LYS A 637 -46.04 -17.40 4.06
N GLY A 638 -45.75 -16.82 5.23
CA GLY A 638 -46.73 -16.41 6.26
C GLY A 638 -47.80 -17.44 6.67
N SER A 639 -47.51 -18.74 6.57
CA SER A 639 -48.54 -19.81 6.61
C SER A 639 -48.10 -21.13 7.24
N GLY A 640 -47.02 -21.13 8.03
CA GLY A 640 -46.47 -22.36 8.64
C GLY A 640 -45.80 -23.31 7.65
N LYS A 641 -45.41 -22.78 6.48
CA LYS A 641 -44.64 -23.48 5.44
C LYS A 641 -43.32 -22.79 5.15
N ILE A 642 -42.34 -23.59 4.74
CA ILE A 642 -41.06 -23.14 4.19
C ILE A 642 -40.96 -23.62 2.75
N SER A 643 -40.62 -22.72 1.84
CA SER A 643 -40.33 -22.99 0.42
C SER A 643 -38.80 -23.14 0.24
N PHE A 644 -38.38 -24.13 -0.56
CA PHE A 644 -36.99 -24.40 -0.92
C PHE A 644 -36.89 -24.52 -2.45
N ASN A 645 -36.18 -23.60 -3.13
CA ASN A 645 -36.28 -23.46 -4.58
C ASN A 645 -34.94 -23.20 -5.30
N THR A 646 -34.90 -23.48 -6.60
CA THR A 646 -33.84 -23.07 -7.54
C THR A 646 -34.45 -22.64 -8.89
N PHE A 647 -33.93 -21.56 -9.48
CA PHE A 647 -34.42 -20.93 -10.71
C PHE A 647 -33.37 -20.93 -11.84
N ASP A 648 -33.51 -21.86 -12.79
CA ASP A 648 -32.64 -21.94 -13.98
C ASP A 648 -32.89 -20.78 -14.98
N THR A 649 -34.14 -20.34 -15.09
CA THR A 649 -34.66 -19.33 -16.02
C THR A 649 -35.91 -18.71 -15.42
N SER A 650 -36.40 -17.57 -15.96
CA SER A 650 -37.57 -16.85 -15.43
C SER A 650 -38.82 -17.71 -15.20
N ASP A 651 -38.97 -18.78 -15.99
CA ASP A 651 -40.17 -19.61 -16.04
C ASP A 651 -39.96 -21.02 -15.49
N LYS A 652 -38.74 -21.35 -15.00
CA LYS A 652 -38.39 -22.71 -14.55
C LYS A 652 -37.88 -22.70 -13.13
N VAL A 653 -38.73 -23.20 -12.24
CA VAL A 653 -38.49 -23.34 -10.81
C VAL A 653 -38.53 -24.82 -10.46
N ALA A 654 -37.47 -25.34 -9.84
CA ALA A 654 -37.61 -26.51 -8.98
C ALA A 654 -38.00 -25.98 -7.59
N ALA A 655 -39.13 -26.42 -7.05
CA ALA A 655 -39.69 -25.89 -5.81
C ALA A 655 -40.16 -27.01 -4.88
N LYS A 656 -39.96 -26.84 -3.58
CA LYS A 656 -40.46 -27.77 -2.55
C LYS A 656 -40.96 -27.00 -1.33
N ASP A 657 -42.27 -26.95 -1.18
CA ASP A 657 -42.90 -26.54 0.08
C ASP A 657 -42.91 -27.69 1.08
N VAL A 658 -42.63 -27.37 2.35
CA VAL A 658 -42.84 -28.25 3.50
C VAL A 658 -43.53 -27.50 4.64
N THR A 659 -44.46 -28.17 5.32
CA THR A 659 -44.95 -27.75 6.64
C THR A 659 -43.90 -28.11 7.69
N TYR A 660 -43.71 -27.26 8.69
CA TYR A 660 -42.74 -27.47 9.77
C TYR A 660 -43.42 -27.44 11.15
N GLU A 661 -42.86 -28.17 12.11
CA GLU A 661 -43.42 -28.26 13.47
C GLU A 661 -43.14 -26.98 14.27
N ASN A 662 -44.08 -26.60 15.14
CA ASN A 662 -44.04 -25.41 15.99
C ASN A 662 -43.66 -24.10 15.27
N PRO A 663 -44.42 -23.66 14.24
CA PRO A 663 -44.13 -22.42 13.52
C PRO A 663 -44.00 -21.20 14.44
N GLY A 664 -42.85 -20.51 14.34
CA GLY A 664 -42.48 -19.38 15.21
C GLY A 664 -41.36 -19.69 16.20
N GLU A 665 -40.91 -20.95 16.28
CA GLU A 665 -39.70 -21.36 17.01
C GLU A 665 -38.43 -21.27 16.13
N TRP A 666 -37.27 -21.56 16.75
CA TRP A 666 -35.99 -21.65 16.04
C TRP A 666 -35.88 -22.96 15.25
N HIS A 667 -35.58 -22.85 13.96
CA HIS A 667 -35.34 -23.99 13.08
C HIS A 667 -34.00 -23.89 12.36
N LYS A 668 -33.32 -25.02 12.24
CA LYS A 668 -32.02 -25.10 11.57
C LYS A 668 -32.22 -25.29 10.07
N ILE A 669 -31.80 -24.31 9.28
CA ILE A 669 -31.80 -24.36 7.82
C ILE A 669 -30.37 -24.65 7.35
N ARG A 670 -30.20 -25.56 6.38
CA ARG A 670 -28.89 -25.84 5.79
C ARG A 670 -29.00 -26.18 4.30
N ALA A 671 -28.05 -25.71 3.50
CA ALA A 671 -27.95 -26.01 2.08
C ALA A 671 -26.52 -26.44 1.71
N GLU A 672 -26.37 -27.57 1.01
CA GLU A 672 -25.10 -28.01 0.42
C GLU A 672 -25.13 -27.75 -1.09
N LEU A 673 -24.25 -26.87 -1.57
CA LEU A 673 -24.05 -26.58 -2.99
C LEU A 673 -22.76 -27.26 -3.44
N ARG A 674 -22.79 -28.06 -4.51
CA ARG A 674 -21.60 -28.67 -5.14
C ARG A 674 -21.71 -28.60 -6.66
N ALA A 675 -20.58 -28.41 -7.34
CA ALA A 675 -20.54 -28.46 -8.81
C ALA A 675 -20.91 -29.86 -9.34
N ASP A 676 -21.71 -29.89 -10.39
CA ASP A 676 -22.14 -31.08 -11.15
C ASP A 676 -22.06 -30.72 -12.64
N GLY A 677 -20.85 -30.78 -13.22
CA GLY A 677 -20.57 -30.29 -14.57
C GLY A 677 -20.59 -28.75 -14.67
N SER A 678 -21.50 -28.20 -15.48
CA SER A 678 -21.80 -26.76 -15.57
C SER A 678 -22.80 -26.28 -14.51
N ASP A 679 -23.42 -27.22 -13.80
CA ASP A 679 -24.58 -27.00 -12.97
C ASP A 679 -24.20 -27.10 -11.49
N VAL A 680 -25.04 -26.61 -10.60
CA VAL A 680 -24.83 -26.72 -9.15
C VAL A 680 -25.93 -27.58 -8.56
N LYS A 681 -25.53 -28.70 -7.96
CA LYS A 681 -26.42 -29.57 -7.20
C LYS A 681 -26.62 -28.97 -5.81
N VAL A 682 -27.87 -28.74 -5.44
CA VAL A 682 -28.25 -28.10 -4.17
C VAL A 682 -29.05 -29.10 -3.34
N LYS A 683 -28.55 -29.47 -2.17
CA LYS A 683 -29.31 -30.26 -1.18
C LYS A 683 -29.82 -29.32 -0.09
N PHE A 684 -31.11 -29.36 0.22
CA PHE A 684 -31.72 -28.52 1.25
C PHE A 684 -32.14 -29.35 2.45
N TYR A 685 -31.90 -28.81 3.65
CA TYR A 685 -32.14 -29.46 4.92
C TYR A 685 -32.92 -28.55 5.87
N LEU A 686 -33.81 -29.16 6.66
CA LEU A 686 -34.58 -28.53 7.72
C LEU A 686 -34.44 -29.38 8.98
N ASN A 687 -33.95 -28.79 10.08
CA ASN A 687 -33.67 -29.48 11.34
C ASN A 687 -32.81 -30.75 11.16
N ASP A 688 -31.78 -30.63 10.30
CA ASP A 688 -30.86 -31.68 9.84
C ASP A 688 -31.45 -32.79 8.94
N ASP A 689 -32.76 -32.86 8.76
CA ASP A 689 -33.39 -33.75 7.78
C ASP A 689 -33.28 -33.22 6.35
N LEU A 690 -32.94 -34.08 5.39
CA LEU A 690 -32.88 -33.73 3.96
C LEU A 690 -34.30 -33.55 3.40
N VAL A 691 -34.66 -32.31 3.06
CA VAL A 691 -35.97 -31.96 2.50
C VAL A 691 -36.08 -32.28 1.02
N THR A 692 -35.05 -31.91 0.24
CA THR A 692 -35.00 -32.14 -1.21
C THR A 692 -33.59 -31.96 -1.77
N THR A 693 -33.36 -32.47 -2.98
CA THR A 693 -32.16 -32.19 -3.77
C THR A 693 -32.60 -31.66 -5.13
N GLN A 694 -32.05 -30.52 -5.53
CA GLN A 694 -32.36 -29.81 -6.78
C GLN A 694 -31.05 -29.55 -7.56
N THR A 695 -31.17 -28.97 -8.75
CA THR A 695 -30.04 -28.69 -9.64
C THR A 695 -30.27 -27.36 -10.32
N GLY A 696 -29.45 -26.36 -9.98
CA GLY A 696 -29.41 -25.07 -10.66
C GLY A 696 -28.51 -25.15 -11.89
N LYS A 697 -29.08 -25.01 -13.08
CA LYS A 697 -28.37 -25.21 -14.36
C LYS A 697 -27.57 -23.99 -14.79
N GLY A 698 -26.31 -24.21 -15.16
CA GLY A 698 -25.40 -23.13 -15.54
C GLY A 698 -24.94 -22.22 -14.38
N TYR A 699 -25.10 -22.67 -13.12
CA TYR A 699 -24.74 -21.91 -11.92
C TYR A 699 -23.23 -21.90 -11.63
N VAL A 700 -22.44 -22.83 -12.19
CA VAL A 700 -20.98 -22.86 -11.98
C VAL A 700 -20.35 -21.60 -12.57
N GLY A 701 -19.54 -20.91 -11.78
CA GLY A 701 -18.94 -19.63 -12.17
C GLY A 701 -19.86 -18.41 -12.09
N GLN A 702 -21.12 -18.56 -11.68
CA GLN A 702 -21.99 -17.43 -11.38
C GLN A 702 -21.74 -16.91 -9.96
N ALA A 703 -21.55 -15.60 -9.83
CA ALA A 703 -21.40 -14.94 -8.53
C ALA A 703 -22.79 -14.66 -7.95
N LEU A 704 -23.02 -15.09 -6.71
CA LEU A 704 -24.29 -14.95 -5.99
C LEU A 704 -24.11 -14.06 -4.75
N TYR A 705 -25.03 -13.10 -4.56
CA TYR A 705 -25.27 -12.45 -3.26
C TYR A 705 -25.97 -13.42 -2.32
N LEU A 706 -25.68 -13.33 -1.02
CA LEU A 706 -26.47 -13.95 0.04
C LEU A 706 -27.29 -12.89 0.76
N ILE A 707 -28.59 -13.13 0.97
CA ILE A 707 -29.53 -12.16 1.52
C ILE A 707 -30.36 -12.78 2.64
N ILE A 708 -30.58 -12.01 3.72
CA ILE A 708 -31.55 -12.28 4.78
C ILE A 708 -32.45 -11.04 4.89
N ASN A 709 -33.76 -11.20 4.68
CA ASN A 709 -34.70 -10.08 4.67
C ASN A 709 -36.07 -10.45 5.25
N LEU A 710 -36.83 -9.42 5.64
CA LEU A 710 -38.23 -9.51 6.07
C LEU A 710 -39.11 -8.73 5.08
N GLN A 711 -39.40 -9.33 3.91
CA GLN A 711 -40.25 -8.67 2.91
C GLN A 711 -41.74 -8.82 3.26
N MET A 712 -42.59 -7.98 2.66
CA MET A 712 -44.05 -8.11 2.74
C MET A 712 -44.64 -8.43 1.36
N GLU A 713 -45.67 -9.29 1.35
CA GLU A 713 -46.36 -9.83 0.16
C GLU A 713 -47.14 -8.77 -0.64
N GLY A 714 -46.43 -7.80 -1.24
CA GLY A 714 -47.06 -6.69 -1.98
C GLY A 714 -47.60 -7.06 -3.37
N SER A 715 -47.05 -8.09 -3.99
CA SER A 715 -47.38 -8.51 -5.36
C SER A 715 -48.22 -9.79 -5.45
N SER A 716 -48.24 -10.62 -4.40
CA SER A 716 -49.01 -11.87 -4.30
C SER A 716 -50.42 -11.70 -3.70
N GLY A 717 -50.73 -10.56 -3.08
CA GLY A 717 -52.10 -10.17 -2.69
C GLY A 717 -52.55 -10.57 -1.29
N SER A 718 -51.65 -10.98 -0.40
CA SER A 718 -51.98 -11.16 1.02
C SER A 718 -51.99 -9.81 1.75
N PRO A 719 -53.03 -9.47 2.54
CA PRO A 719 -52.94 -8.33 3.45
C PRO A 719 -51.83 -8.60 4.47
N GLY A 720 -50.86 -7.68 4.54
CA GLY A 720 -49.71 -7.75 5.44
C GLY A 720 -50.07 -7.68 6.93
N PRO A 721 -49.08 -7.81 7.82
CA PRO A 721 -49.29 -7.81 9.26
C PRO A 721 -49.92 -6.49 9.73
N THR A 722 -50.92 -6.54 10.61
CA THR A 722 -51.60 -5.34 11.15
C THR A 722 -50.88 -4.72 12.35
N LYS A 723 -49.72 -5.26 12.72
CA LYS A 723 -48.86 -4.91 13.85
C LYS A 723 -47.42 -5.23 13.50
N ASP A 724 -46.49 -4.77 14.31
CA ASP A 724 -45.06 -5.05 14.16
C ASP A 724 -44.79 -6.56 14.17
N THR A 725 -43.79 -6.97 13.39
CA THR A 725 -43.40 -8.37 13.27
C THR A 725 -41.88 -8.50 13.17
N THR A 726 -41.36 -9.68 13.48
CA THR A 726 -39.92 -9.94 13.57
C THR A 726 -39.51 -11.20 12.81
N TYR A 727 -38.25 -11.21 12.40
CA TYR A 727 -37.56 -12.36 11.84
C TYR A 727 -36.13 -12.35 12.36
N SER A 728 -35.71 -13.44 13.01
CA SER A 728 -34.40 -13.51 13.67
C SER A 728 -33.55 -14.66 13.11
N ALA A 729 -32.23 -14.45 13.12
CA ALA A 729 -31.24 -15.43 12.65
C ALA A 729 -30.06 -15.52 13.63
N ARG A 730 -29.49 -16.71 13.80
CA ARG A 730 -28.31 -16.97 14.65
C ARG A 730 -27.51 -18.17 14.15
N ASN A 731 -26.30 -18.34 14.69
CA ASN A 731 -25.42 -19.48 14.39
C ASN A 731 -25.17 -19.66 12.88
N LEU A 732 -25.18 -18.58 12.11
CA LEU A 732 -25.03 -18.59 10.66
C LEU A 732 -23.58 -18.93 10.30
N GLU A 733 -23.36 -20.05 9.62
CA GLU A 733 -22.06 -20.51 9.16
C GLU A 733 -22.09 -20.83 7.68
N ILE A 734 -21.05 -20.38 6.98
CA ILE A 734 -20.82 -20.73 5.59
C ILE A 734 -19.43 -21.31 5.46
N LEU A 735 -19.36 -22.53 4.94
CA LEU A 735 -18.12 -23.25 4.66
C LEU A 735 -17.93 -23.35 3.15
N SER A 736 -16.69 -23.31 2.68
CA SER A 736 -16.30 -23.51 1.28
C SER A 736 -15.42 -24.75 1.15
N TYR A 737 -15.61 -25.53 0.09
CA TYR A 737 -14.90 -26.78 -0.20
C TYR A 737 -14.29 -26.69 -1.59
N ASN A 738 -13.02 -27.10 -1.75
CA ASN A 738 -12.23 -26.85 -2.98
C ASN A 738 -12.42 -25.41 -3.52
N PRO A 739 -12.10 -24.37 -2.71
CA PRO A 739 -12.23 -22.97 -3.10
C PRO A 739 -11.29 -22.58 -4.26
#